data_AF-A0A0K1EMQ1-F1
#
_entry.id   AF-A0A0K1EMQ1-F1
#
_cell.length_a   1.000
_cell.length_b   1.000
_cell.length_c   1.000
_cell.angle_alpha   90.00
_cell.angle_beta   90.00
_cell.angle_gamma   90.00
#
_symmetry.space_group_name_H-M   'P 1'
#
loop_
_entity.id
_entity.type
_entity.pdbx_description
1 polymer ?
#
loop_
_entity_poly.entity_id
_entity_poly.type
_entity_poly.pdbx_seq_one_letter_code
_entity_poly.pdbx_strand_id
1 'polypeptide(L)'
;MTPEDRLEELQARLQLAQGSATLLFAIVESDAALEETRRAFRSLLTSTPLDVADLGACELHTGPGRWAELTRSRTAEVYLLSAAPQAPFGVTAFAALLNAEREFLRQLAGPLVMVISRATEQALRHRAPDFVTWAAQAYELPRAETLSALTPRNDEDPGPATGASRAPAETPIRFLHISDFHLRPQRVKRYDQDRVLRGLLQLLEADREGFPLDLVFVTGDLGHGGKAEEYALATDFLRTLMAVSEVPPARIFVVPGNHDVDREVGRWLLRSLSSDEEAIRFFEEEESRRFHAQKLEGYRKSLTSLLGPDRALGLGVGADAVEIVDIRGARLAVASFNSAWFAQADDDQGRLWLGEANVAGAEGRIADEGADFAIALMHHPFDDLHEIERWMVERRCERVFDLVLRGHLHQERTRSIVSQRGGFVEVAAPAAYQGSQWANGCFFGEIRPRARSVTLRPYAYSGGADPWVLDTKTFPDSRADGYCHTFRVPEKKRLRTAMGKSLWRAAEATVLATPPAMREALAAQLDILPPPGAPVASAAQVTKGVHETLLQATAQSLLHDRRGPQEGPGMILRSDPRFLEKALLLAARRARSAVATSGLGRTVTGHTLEHLFCSALEAVVEGPVSVLSMSQSDDPDVLIGSEKDAPHQRAVIELRLEVRGDVVKSSLTQLERHLTAFPAAHAAVVLSDLAATENTAPSVERIESPTGREVLLLRM
;
A
#
# COMPACT_ATOMS: atom_id res chain seq x y z
N MET A 1 -34.82 15.23 -0.27
CA MET A 1 -34.02 15.95 -1.29
C MET A 1 -34.80 17.19 -1.65
N THR A 2 -34.31 18.33 -1.18
CA THR A 2 -34.84 19.65 -1.52
C THR A 2 -34.63 19.91 -3.02
N PRO A 3 -35.34 20.87 -3.64
CA PRO A 3 -35.11 21.24 -5.03
C PRO A 3 -33.66 21.73 -5.29
N GLU A 4 -33.01 22.30 -4.27
CA GLU A 4 -31.61 22.74 -4.27
C GLU A 4 -30.65 21.54 -4.31
N ASP A 5 -30.86 20.53 -3.47
CA ASP A 5 -30.04 19.31 -3.44
C ASP A 5 -30.06 18.58 -4.81
N ARG A 6 -31.21 18.57 -5.50
CA ARG A 6 -31.33 17.93 -6.84
C ARG A 6 -30.55 18.67 -7.91
N LEU A 7 -30.42 19.98 -7.74
CA LEU A 7 -29.79 20.89 -8.67
C LEU A 7 -28.27 20.84 -8.52
N GLU A 8 -27.79 20.77 -7.28
CA GLU A 8 -26.38 20.47 -6.96
C GLU A 8 -25.97 19.10 -7.50
N GLU A 9 -26.81 18.07 -7.32
CA GLU A 9 -26.54 16.74 -7.90
C GLU A 9 -26.46 16.78 -9.43
N LEU A 10 -27.38 17.50 -10.09
CA LEU A 10 -27.37 17.65 -11.53
C LEU A 10 -26.10 18.39 -12.00
N GLN A 11 -25.69 19.46 -11.31
CA GLN A 11 -24.45 20.20 -11.61
C GLN A 11 -23.19 19.35 -11.44
N ALA A 12 -23.08 18.60 -10.33
CA ALA A 12 -21.94 17.72 -10.08
C ALA A 12 -21.81 16.63 -11.16
N ARG A 13 -22.95 16.09 -11.61
CA ARG A 13 -22.96 15.09 -12.70
C ARG A 13 -22.61 15.69 -14.06
N LEU A 14 -23.03 16.92 -14.33
CA LEU A 14 -22.63 17.62 -15.53
C LEU A 14 -21.12 17.86 -15.57
N GLN A 15 -20.51 18.18 -14.42
CA GLN A 15 -19.05 18.28 -14.28
C GLN A 15 -18.35 16.93 -14.51
N LEU A 16 -18.86 15.85 -13.91
CA LEU A 16 -18.29 14.51 -14.08
C LEU A 16 -18.44 13.96 -15.51
N ALA A 17 -19.50 14.36 -16.22
CA ALA A 17 -19.79 13.90 -17.57
C ALA A 17 -19.12 14.76 -18.66
N GLN A 18 -18.28 15.75 -18.32
CA GLN A 18 -17.57 16.58 -19.29
C GLN A 18 -16.75 15.72 -20.25
N GLY A 19 -16.84 16.05 -21.55
CA GLY A 19 -16.18 15.29 -22.62
C GLY A 19 -16.75 13.90 -22.89
N SER A 20 -17.76 13.45 -22.14
CA SER A 20 -18.45 12.17 -22.35
C SER A 20 -19.75 12.35 -23.10
N ALA A 21 -20.06 11.40 -24.00
CA ALA A 21 -21.29 11.38 -24.79
C ALA A 21 -22.49 10.91 -23.94
N THR A 22 -23.01 11.80 -23.10
CA THR A 22 -24.05 11.50 -22.10
C THR A 22 -25.34 12.25 -22.39
N LEU A 23 -26.49 11.57 -22.31
CA LEU A 23 -27.82 12.18 -22.37
C LEU A 23 -28.45 12.22 -20.97
N LEU A 24 -28.94 13.38 -20.55
CA LEU A 24 -29.67 13.56 -19.29
C LEU A 24 -31.05 14.17 -19.56
N PHE A 25 -32.06 13.78 -18.79
CA PHE A 25 -33.37 14.41 -18.84
C PHE A 25 -33.56 15.40 -17.71
N ALA A 26 -34.03 16.59 -18.04
CA ALA A 26 -34.47 17.61 -17.11
C ALA A 26 -35.98 17.81 -17.26
N ILE A 27 -36.75 17.31 -16.30
CA ILE A 27 -38.20 17.23 -16.34
C ILE A 27 -38.81 18.50 -15.76
N VAL A 28 -39.61 19.19 -16.55
CA VAL A 28 -40.42 20.34 -16.12
C VAL A 28 -41.90 19.96 -15.89
N GLU A 29 -42.63 20.82 -15.20
CA GLU A 29 -44.04 20.57 -14.82
C GLU A 29 -44.96 20.43 -16.04
N SER A 30 -44.79 21.26 -17.08
CA SER A 30 -45.62 21.25 -18.29
C SER A 30 -44.87 21.80 -19.50
N ASP A 31 -45.36 21.51 -20.72
CA ASP A 31 -44.81 22.08 -21.96
C ASP A 31 -44.90 23.62 -21.98
N ALA A 32 -45.91 24.19 -21.32
CA ALA A 32 -46.08 25.65 -21.23
C ALA A 32 -44.98 26.32 -20.41
N ALA A 33 -44.45 25.63 -19.39
CA ALA A 33 -43.37 26.12 -18.52
C ALA A 33 -41.96 25.81 -19.08
N LEU A 34 -41.87 25.05 -20.19
CA LEU A 34 -40.62 24.47 -20.67
C LEU A 34 -39.57 25.51 -21.01
N GLU A 35 -39.93 26.49 -21.83
CA GLU A 35 -38.97 27.47 -22.36
C GLU A 35 -38.53 28.48 -21.29
N GLU A 36 -39.45 28.87 -20.41
CA GLU A 36 -39.16 29.74 -19.27
C GLU A 36 -38.23 29.05 -18.27
N THR A 37 -38.52 27.80 -17.91
CA THR A 37 -37.71 27.02 -16.96
C THR A 37 -36.34 26.71 -17.53
N ARG A 38 -36.24 26.39 -18.82
CA ARG A 38 -34.97 26.17 -19.53
C ARG A 38 -34.07 27.41 -19.53
N ARG A 39 -34.64 28.59 -19.74
CA ARG A 39 -33.90 29.86 -19.68
C ARG A 39 -33.39 30.16 -18.28
N ALA A 40 -34.23 29.98 -17.25
CA ALA A 40 -33.83 30.13 -15.85
C ALA A 40 -32.74 29.10 -15.47
N PHE A 41 -32.89 27.85 -15.90
CA PHE A 41 -31.91 26.80 -15.66
C PHE A 41 -30.56 27.07 -16.32
N ARG A 42 -30.56 27.56 -17.57
CA ARG A 42 -29.35 28.04 -18.23
C ARG A 42 -28.67 29.14 -17.42
N SER A 43 -29.42 30.16 -17.01
CA SER A 43 -28.88 31.30 -16.25
C SER A 43 -28.19 30.85 -14.96
N LEU A 44 -28.79 29.88 -14.28
CA LEU A 44 -28.21 29.28 -13.09
C LEU A 44 -26.94 28.49 -13.41
N LEU A 45 -26.93 27.63 -14.43
CA LEU A 45 -25.73 26.88 -14.79
C LEU A 45 -24.58 27.82 -15.18
N THR A 46 -24.86 28.90 -15.91
CA THR A 46 -23.85 29.92 -16.27
C THR A 46 -23.37 30.77 -15.10
N SER A 47 -24.01 30.69 -13.92
CA SER A 47 -23.53 31.31 -12.68
C SER A 47 -22.50 30.45 -11.94
N THR A 48 -22.28 29.22 -12.42
CA THR A 48 -21.22 28.32 -11.96
C THR A 48 -20.02 28.38 -12.95
N PRO A 49 -18.84 27.82 -12.63
CA PRO A 49 -17.71 27.82 -13.58
C PRO A 49 -17.91 26.96 -14.84
N LEU A 50 -19.13 26.45 -15.09
CA LEU A 50 -19.46 25.63 -16.26
C LEU A 50 -19.69 26.48 -17.52
N ASP A 51 -19.07 26.10 -18.63
CA ASP A 51 -19.38 26.66 -19.95
C ASP A 51 -20.56 25.93 -20.60
N VAL A 52 -21.66 26.65 -20.87
CA VAL A 52 -22.95 26.07 -21.28
C VAL A 52 -23.38 26.59 -22.65
N ALA A 53 -23.44 25.70 -23.64
CA ALA A 53 -24.02 25.97 -24.94
C ALA A 53 -25.51 25.63 -24.99
N ASP A 54 -26.32 26.65 -25.20
CA ASP A 54 -27.75 26.51 -25.41
C ASP A 54 -28.07 26.24 -26.90
N LEU A 55 -28.52 25.02 -27.21
CA LEU A 55 -28.91 24.58 -28.56
C LEU A 55 -30.36 24.94 -28.93
N GLY A 56 -31.14 25.49 -28.01
CA GLY A 56 -32.51 25.91 -28.23
C GLY A 56 -33.54 24.78 -28.19
N ALA A 57 -34.66 24.98 -28.89
CA ALA A 57 -35.73 23.98 -29.01
C ALA A 57 -35.47 23.03 -30.17
N CYS A 58 -35.66 21.73 -29.92
CA CYS A 58 -35.59 20.66 -30.89
C CYS A 58 -36.77 20.75 -31.85
N GLU A 59 -36.48 20.75 -33.15
CA GLU A 59 -37.51 20.66 -34.18
C GLU A 59 -38.01 19.20 -34.29
N LEU A 60 -39.31 19.02 -34.58
CA LEU A 60 -39.99 17.71 -34.60
C LEU A 60 -39.37 16.67 -35.56
N HIS A 61 -38.63 17.12 -36.57
CA HIS A 61 -37.99 16.28 -37.59
C HIS A 61 -36.47 16.16 -37.41
N THR A 62 -35.96 16.64 -36.28
CA THR A 62 -34.53 16.57 -35.94
C THR A 62 -34.33 15.62 -34.77
N GLY A 63 -33.42 14.66 -34.93
CA GLY A 63 -33.10 13.66 -33.93
C GLY A 63 -31.63 13.72 -33.47
N PRO A 64 -31.18 12.71 -32.72
CA PRO A 64 -29.83 12.57 -32.22
C PRO A 64 -28.71 12.87 -33.22
N GLY A 65 -28.89 12.57 -34.52
CA GLY A 65 -27.90 12.88 -35.54
C GLY A 65 -27.61 14.38 -35.65
N ARG A 66 -28.67 15.20 -35.63
CA ARG A 66 -28.56 16.67 -35.68
C ARG A 66 -28.01 17.23 -34.38
N TRP A 67 -28.35 16.64 -33.23
CA TRP A 67 -27.83 17.08 -31.94
C TRP A 67 -26.32 16.85 -31.84
N ALA A 68 -25.84 15.71 -32.32
CA ALA A 68 -24.40 15.41 -32.39
C ALA A 68 -23.64 16.41 -33.29
N GLU A 69 -24.23 16.81 -34.42
CA GLU A 69 -23.66 17.86 -35.27
C GLU A 69 -23.61 19.22 -34.55
N LEU A 70 -24.69 19.62 -33.90
CA LEU A 70 -24.78 20.89 -33.18
C LEU A 70 -23.80 20.96 -32.01
N THR A 71 -23.67 19.89 -31.22
CA THR A 71 -22.72 19.82 -30.10
C THR A 71 -21.27 19.88 -30.59
N ARG A 72 -20.92 19.28 -31.74
CA ARG A 72 -19.56 19.40 -32.30
C ARG A 72 -19.27 20.76 -32.92
N SER A 73 -20.30 21.51 -33.34
CA SER A 73 -20.15 22.83 -33.97
C SER A 73 -19.93 23.98 -32.97
N ARG A 74 -20.10 23.73 -31.66
CA ARG A 74 -19.96 24.73 -30.60
C ARG A 74 -19.07 24.18 -29.51
N THR A 75 -18.09 24.95 -29.05
CA THR A 75 -17.28 24.56 -27.89
C THR A 75 -18.03 24.93 -26.62
N ALA A 76 -18.41 23.92 -25.82
CA ALA A 76 -18.94 24.08 -24.47
C ALA A 76 -18.76 22.79 -23.66
N GLU A 77 -18.82 22.91 -22.33
CA GLU A 77 -18.73 21.79 -21.40
C GLU A 77 -20.08 21.08 -21.21
N VAL A 78 -21.19 21.81 -21.39
CA VAL A 78 -22.56 21.27 -21.29
C VAL A 78 -23.43 21.83 -22.41
N TYR A 79 -24.28 20.97 -22.99
CA TYR A 79 -25.24 21.36 -24.03
C TYR A 79 -26.68 21.27 -23.50
N LEU A 80 -27.47 22.31 -23.73
CA LEU A 80 -28.89 22.35 -23.35
C LEU A 80 -29.78 22.31 -24.60
N LEU A 81 -30.78 21.43 -24.60
CA LEU A 81 -31.78 21.32 -25.66
C LEU A 81 -33.16 21.14 -25.02
N SER A 82 -34.22 21.77 -25.53
CA SER A 82 -35.60 21.43 -25.14
C SER A 82 -36.33 20.64 -26.21
N ALA A 83 -37.28 19.78 -25.82
CA ALA A 83 -38.18 19.14 -26.77
C ALA A 83 -39.63 19.18 -26.28
N ALA A 84 -40.51 19.73 -27.13
CA ALA A 84 -41.97 19.79 -26.90
C ALA A 84 -42.71 19.29 -28.15
N PRO A 85 -42.81 17.98 -28.36
CA PRO A 85 -43.54 17.43 -29.50
C PRO A 85 -45.05 17.70 -29.34
N GLN A 86 -45.55 18.79 -29.93
CA GLN A 86 -46.96 19.17 -29.79
C GLN A 86 -47.92 18.21 -30.54
N ALA A 87 -49.08 17.99 -29.93
CA ALA A 87 -50.20 17.13 -30.34
C ALA A 87 -49.93 15.59 -30.36
N PRO A 88 -50.97 14.75 -30.15
CA PRO A 88 -50.81 13.30 -29.92
C PRO A 88 -50.10 12.53 -31.03
N PHE A 89 -50.18 13.02 -32.27
CA PHE A 89 -49.55 12.41 -33.44
C PHE A 89 -48.05 12.75 -33.54
N GLY A 90 -47.61 13.90 -33.02
CA GLY A 90 -46.21 14.35 -33.05
C GLY A 90 -45.28 13.54 -32.14
N VAL A 91 -45.77 13.12 -30.96
CA VAL A 91 -44.98 12.35 -29.99
C VAL A 91 -44.60 10.96 -30.52
N THR A 92 -45.46 10.33 -31.34
CA THR A 92 -45.19 9.00 -31.92
C THR A 92 -44.10 9.07 -32.97
N ALA A 93 -44.20 10.03 -33.88
CA ALA A 93 -43.20 10.23 -34.93
C ALA A 93 -41.85 10.63 -34.34
N PHE A 94 -41.88 11.51 -33.32
CA PHE A 94 -40.69 11.90 -32.58
C PHE A 94 -40.04 10.70 -31.87
N ALA A 95 -40.81 9.91 -31.12
CA ALA A 95 -40.32 8.68 -30.46
C ALA A 95 -39.69 7.69 -31.45
N ALA A 96 -40.31 7.50 -32.63
CA ALA A 96 -39.77 6.64 -33.68
C ALA A 96 -38.43 7.16 -34.22
N LEU A 97 -38.32 8.47 -34.45
CA LEU A 97 -37.09 9.14 -34.88
C LEU A 97 -35.97 8.98 -33.84
N LEU A 98 -36.27 9.19 -32.56
CA LEU A 98 -35.31 9.07 -31.46
C LEU A 98 -34.74 7.65 -31.36
N ASN A 99 -35.60 6.63 -31.47
CA ASN A 99 -35.15 5.24 -31.50
C ASN A 99 -34.31 4.94 -32.75
N ALA A 100 -34.73 5.40 -33.93
CA ALA A 100 -34.03 5.13 -35.18
C ALA A 100 -32.61 5.72 -35.19
N GLU A 101 -32.43 6.91 -34.60
CA GLU A 101 -31.16 7.64 -34.60
C GLU A 101 -30.33 7.48 -33.31
N ARG A 102 -30.77 6.65 -32.35
CA ARG A 102 -30.14 6.55 -31.01
C ARG A 102 -28.62 6.31 -31.04
N GLU A 103 -28.09 5.62 -32.05
CA GLU A 103 -26.65 5.36 -32.17
C GLU A 103 -25.81 6.63 -32.32
N PHE A 104 -26.38 7.71 -32.88
CA PHE A 104 -25.71 9.00 -33.02
C PHE A 104 -25.46 9.70 -31.69
N LEU A 105 -26.13 9.29 -30.60
CA LEU A 105 -25.86 9.80 -29.25
C LEU A 105 -24.41 9.54 -28.82
N ARG A 106 -23.76 8.49 -29.33
CA ARG A 106 -22.33 8.20 -29.08
C ARG A 106 -21.39 9.28 -29.62
N GLN A 107 -21.88 10.14 -30.50
CA GLN A 107 -21.09 11.14 -31.17
C GLN A 107 -21.28 12.55 -30.61
N LEU A 108 -22.02 12.70 -29.50
CA LEU A 108 -22.15 13.97 -28.78
C LEU A 108 -20.76 14.43 -28.31
N ALA A 109 -20.47 15.72 -28.45
CA ALA A 109 -19.19 16.31 -28.03
C ALA A 109 -19.05 16.46 -26.50
N GLY A 110 -20.12 16.21 -25.75
CA GLY A 110 -20.21 16.34 -24.30
C GLY A 110 -21.63 16.07 -23.81
N PRO A 111 -21.91 16.30 -22.52
CA PRO A 111 -23.19 15.99 -21.91
C PRO A 111 -24.29 16.89 -22.49
N LEU A 112 -25.35 16.26 -23.00
CA LEU A 112 -26.55 16.91 -23.50
C LEU A 112 -27.68 16.76 -22.48
N VAL A 113 -28.15 17.88 -21.94
CA VAL A 113 -29.33 17.94 -21.08
C VAL A 113 -30.54 18.26 -21.94
N MET A 114 -31.43 17.29 -22.06
CA MET A 114 -32.72 17.47 -22.73
C MET A 114 -33.79 17.86 -21.72
N VAL A 115 -34.26 19.10 -21.83
CA VAL A 115 -35.35 19.63 -21.04
C VAL A 115 -36.68 19.24 -21.69
N ILE A 116 -37.53 18.49 -20.98
CA ILE A 116 -38.82 17.98 -21.47
C ILE A 116 -39.88 18.07 -20.38
N SER A 117 -41.16 18.11 -20.74
CA SER A 117 -42.22 18.01 -19.74
C SER A 117 -42.39 16.59 -19.21
N ARG A 118 -43.00 16.47 -18.04
CA ARG A 118 -43.39 15.17 -17.47
C ARG A 118 -44.27 14.34 -18.41
N ALA A 119 -45.17 14.99 -19.16
CA ALA A 119 -46.02 14.31 -20.14
C ALA A 119 -45.20 13.74 -21.30
N THR A 120 -44.24 14.51 -21.82
CA THR A 120 -43.33 14.06 -22.88
C THR A 120 -42.43 12.93 -22.41
N GLU A 121 -41.87 13.03 -21.20
CA GLU A 121 -41.03 11.99 -20.61
C GLU A 121 -41.78 10.65 -20.47
N GLN A 122 -43.01 10.67 -19.95
CA GLN A 122 -43.83 9.47 -19.81
C GLN A 122 -44.16 8.84 -21.17
N ALA A 123 -44.44 9.67 -22.17
CA ALA A 123 -44.70 9.20 -23.52
C ALA A 123 -43.46 8.58 -24.18
N LEU A 124 -42.27 9.16 -23.96
CA LEU A 124 -41.00 8.59 -24.44
C LEU A 124 -40.67 7.27 -23.75
N ARG A 125 -40.90 7.14 -22.43
CA ARG A 125 -40.73 5.85 -21.73
C ARG A 125 -41.58 4.73 -22.32
N HIS A 126 -42.79 5.05 -22.75
CA HIS A 126 -43.70 4.07 -23.31
C HIS A 126 -43.41 3.77 -24.79
N ARG A 127 -43.04 4.78 -25.58
CA ARG A 127 -42.97 4.70 -27.05
C ARG A 127 -41.56 4.60 -27.61
N ALA A 128 -40.54 4.97 -26.83
CA ALA A 128 -39.12 4.91 -27.20
C ALA A 128 -38.25 4.34 -26.07
N PRO A 129 -38.54 3.13 -25.55
CA PRO A 129 -37.82 2.56 -24.41
C PRO A 129 -36.32 2.39 -24.68
N ASP A 130 -35.94 2.00 -25.91
CA ASP A 130 -34.54 1.81 -26.31
C ASP A 130 -33.74 3.11 -26.44
N PHE A 131 -34.41 4.24 -26.68
CA PHE A 131 -33.80 5.55 -26.59
C PHE A 131 -33.68 6.00 -25.13
N VAL A 132 -34.69 5.72 -24.31
CA VAL A 132 -34.66 6.11 -22.89
C VAL A 132 -33.58 5.39 -22.10
N THR A 133 -33.15 4.18 -22.51
CA THR A 133 -32.00 3.50 -21.88
C THR A 133 -30.67 4.23 -22.08
N TRP A 134 -30.57 5.14 -23.06
CA TRP A 134 -29.41 6.02 -23.23
C TRP A 134 -29.42 7.22 -22.29
N ALA A 135 -30.58 7.60 -21.75
CA ALA A 135 -30.65 8.68 -20.78
C ALA A 135 -30.14 8.15 -19.44
N ALA A 136 -28.96 8.61 -19.02
CA ALA A 136 -28.28 8.11 -17.82
C ALA A 136 -29.13 8.34 -16.56
N GLN A 137 -29.91 9.43 -16.51
CA GLN A 137 -30.83 9.73 -15.42
C GLN A 137 -31.80 10.87 -15.78
N ALA A 138 -32.92 10.98 -15.05
CA ALA A 138 -33.87 12.08 -15.16
C ALA A 138 -33.96 12.90 -13.86
N TYR A 139 -34.01 14.23 -13.97
CA TYR A 139 -34.03 15.19 -12.86
C TYR A 139 -35.25 16.07 -12.96
N GLU A 140 -36.04 16.18 -11.90
CA GLU A 140 -37.13 17.17 -11.86
C GLU A 140 -36.55 18.55 -11.60
N LEU A 141 -36.80 19.50 -12.51
CA LEU A 141 -36.42 20.89 -12.33
C LEU A 141 -37.46 21.62 -11.46
N PRO A 142 -37.02 22.49 -10.53
CA PRO A 142 -37.89 23.47 -9.87
C PRO A 142 -38.53 24.43 -10.89
N ARG A 143 -39.57 25.14 -10.48
CA ARG A 143 -40.19 26.20 -11.30
C ARG A 143 -39.17 27.30 -11.61
N ALA A 144 -39.37 27.99 -12.74
CA ALA A 144 -38.48 29.05 -13.22
C ALA A 144 -38.22 30.15 -12.16
N GLU A 145 -39.24 30.50 -11.37
CA GLU A 145 -39.14 31.47 -10.26
C GLU A 145 -38.12 31.03 -9.19
N THR A 146 -38.14 29.74 -8.81
CA THR A 146 -37.21 29.16 -7.84
C THR A 146 -35.79 29.10 -8.39
N LEU A 147 -35.63 28.68 -9.66
CA LEU A 147 -34.32 28.67 -10.32
C LEU A 147 -33.71 30.08 -10.44
N SER A 148 -34.56 31.08 -10.71
CA SER A 148 -34.14 32.48 -10.78
C SER A 148 -33.75 33.05 -9.42
N ALA A 149 -34.42 32.62 -8.33
CA ALA A 149 -34.08 33.01 -6.97
C ALA A 149 -32.74 32.42 -6.49
N LEU A 150 -32.35 31.26 -7.02
CA LEU A 150 -31.08 30.58 -6.71
C LEU A 150 -29.90 31.09 -7.55
N THR A 151 -30.17 31.90 -8.58
CA THR A 151 -29.11 32.50 -9.40
C THR A 151 -28.55 33.71 -8.64
N PRO A 152 -27.25 33.71 -8.26
CA PRO A 152 -26.66 34.83 -7.53
C PRO A 152 -26.82 36.14 -8.31
N ARG A 153 -27.34 37.18 -7.65
CA ARG A 153 -27.46 38.52 -8.23
C ARG A 153 -26.09 39.16 -8.24
N ASN A 154 -25.58 39.51 -9.41
CA ASN A 154 -24.38 40.32 -9.55
C ASN A 154 -24.69 41.75 -9.09
N ASP A 155 -24.56 42.01 -7.79
CA ASP A 155 -24.32 43.34 -7.24
C ASP A 155 -22.84 43.42 -6.80
N GLU A 156 -22.25 44.57 -7.09
CA GLU A 156 -20.84 44.98 -7.13
C GLU A 156 -19.87 44.57 -5.98
N ASP A 157 -18.60 44.39 -6.40
CA ASP A 157 -17.29 44.57 -5.73
C ASP A 157 -16.71 43.48 -4.76
N PRO A 158 -15.49 42.93 -5.01
CA PRO A 158 -14.87 41.91 -4.18
C PRO A 158 -14.06 42.52 -3.03
N GLY A 159 -14.58 42.46 -1.81
CA GLY A 159 -13.81 42.68 -0.56
C GLY A 159 -12.84 41.52 -0.27
N PRO A 160 -11.73 41.77 0.45
CA PRO A 160 -10.54 40.92 0.36
C PRO A 160 -10.76 39.56 1.03
N ALA A 161 -10.57 38.50 0.24
CA ALA A 161 -10.42 37.16 0.74
C ALA A 161 -9.21 37.11 1.68
N THR A 162 -9.45 36.78 2.94
CA THR A 162 -8.41 36.42 3.89
C THR A 162 -7.66 35.20 3.35
N GLY A 163 -6.47 35.45 2.84
CA GLY A 163 -5.56 34.44 2.31
C GLY A 163 -5.09 33.50 3.43
N ALA A 164 -5.82 32.41 3.63
CA ALA A 164 -5.19 31.17 4.03
C ALA A 164 -4.56 30.59 2.76
N SER A 165 -3.24 30.78 2.62
CA SER A 165 -2.42 30.12 1.61
C SER A 165 -2.66 28.61 1.67
N ARG A 166 -3.53 28.09 0.79
CA ARG A 166 -3.79 26.66 0.65
C ARG A 166 -2.56 26.09 -0.02
N ALA A 167 -1.69 25.44 0.77
CA ALA A 167 -0.56 24.68 0.26
C ALA A 167 -1.05 23.76 -0.89
N PRO A 168 -0.24 23.52 -1.93
CA PRO A 168 -0.65 22.65 -3.03
C PRO A 168 -1.06 21.28 -2.49
N ALA A 169 -2.22 20.77 -2.93
CA ALA A 169 -2.76 19.50 -2.49
C ALA A 169 -1.80 18.35 -2.85
N GLU A 170 -1.53 17.45 -1.90
CA GLU A 170 -0.70 16.26 -2.11
C GLU A 170 -1.26 15.40 -3.26
N THR A 171 -0.42 15.12 -4.26
CA THR A 171 -0.76 14.19 -5.34
C THR A 171 -0.93 12.78 -4.75
N PRO A 172 -2.12 12.14 -4.91
CA PRO A 172 -2.37 10.83 -4.32
C PRO A 172 -1.54 9.72 -4.98
N ILE A 173 -1.35 8.62 -4.26
CA ILE A 173 -0.86 7.34 -4.77
C ILE A 173 -2.05 6.45 -5.05
N ARG A 174 -2.20 6.02 -6.30
CA ARG A 174 -3.39 5.33 -6.80
C ARG A 174 -3.18 3.83 -6.84
N PHE A 175 -4.16 3.07 -6.39
CA PHE A 175 -4.08 1.62 -6.36
C PHE A 175 -5.36 0.95 -6.82
N LEU A 176 -5.22 -0.28 -7.33
CA LEU A 176 -6.31 -1.22 -7.55
C LEU A 176 -6.22 -2.31 -6.47
N HIS A 177 -7.32 -2.61 -5.79
CA HIS A 177 -7.44 -3.75 -4.88
C HIS A 177 -8.48 -4.73 -5.39
N ILE A 178 -8.01 -5.94 -5.69
CA ILE A 178 -8.78 -7.07 -6.21
C ILE A 178 -8.46 -8.33 -5.40
N SER A 179 -9.37 -9.29 -5.41
CA SER A 179 -9.23 -10.54 -4.66
C SER A 179 -10.09 -11.63 -5.29
N ASP A 180 -9.85 -12.89 -4.95
CA ASP A 180 -10.73 -14.02 -5.21
C ASP A 180 -11.15 -14.14 -6.70
N PHE A 181 -10.23 -14.61 -7.54
CA PHE A 181 -10.49 -14.91 -8.95
C PHE A 181 -11.01 -16.33 -9.17
N HIS A 182 -10.67 -17.28 -8.29
CA HIS A 182 -11.07 -18.69 -8.35
C HIS A 182 -10.97 -19.33 -9.73
N LEU A 183 -9.87 -19.08 -10.45
CA LEU A 183 -9.78 -19.47 -11.85
C LEU A 183 -9.71 -20.98 -12.03
N ARG A 184 -10.34 -21.46 -13.11
CA ARG A 184 -10.39 -22.87 -13.47
C ARG A 184 -10.37 -23.11 -14.98
N PRO A 185 -9.76 -24.20 -15.46
CA PRO A 185 -9.70 -24.52 -16.88
C PRO A 185 -11.02 -25.05 -17.48
N GLN A 186 -12.06 -25.38 -16.70
CA GLN A 186 -13.28 -25.98 -17.28
C GLN A 186 -13.96 -25.03 -18.26
N ARG A 187 -14.23 -25.51 -19.49
CA ARG A 187 -14.67 -24.70 -20.64
C ARG A 187 -15.83 -23.74 -20.38
N VAL A 188 -16.92 -24.21 -19.76
CA VAL A 188 -18.10 -23.38 -19.47
C VAL A 188 -17.77 -22.30 -18.44
N LYS A 189 -17.01 -22.66 -17.41
CA LYS A 189 -16.53 -21.70 -16.42
C LYS A 189 -15.58 -20.71 -17.05
N ARG A 190 -14.72 -21.13 -17.98
CA ARG A 190 -13.74 -20.27 -18.65
C ARG A 190 -14.40 -19.18 -19.47
N TYR A 191 -15.46 -19.51 -20.20
CA TYR A 191 -16.22 -18.50 -20.94
C TYR A 191 -16.77 -17.38 -20.04
N ASP A 192 -17.31 -17.75 -18.87
CA ASP A 192 -17.84 -16.77 -17.92
C ASP A 192 -16.74 -15.98 -17.21
N GLN A 193 -15.64 -16.64 -16.81
CA GLN A 193 -14.40 -16.01 -16.29
C GLN A 193 -13.90 -14.93 -17.25
N ASP A 194 -13.69 -15.31 -18.51
CA ASP A 194 -13.14 -14.44 -19.54
C ASP A 194 -14.04 -13.23 -19.79
N ARG A 195 -15.37 -13.41 -19.75
CA ARG A 195 -16.32 -12.31 -19.93
C ARG A 195 -16.22 -11.29 -18.79
N VAL A 196 -16.25 -11.75 -17.55
CA VAL A 196 -16.21 -10.86 -16.37
C VAL A 196 -14.86 -10.13 -16.30
N LEU A 197 -13.76 -10.87 -16.38
CA LEU A 197 -12.42 -10.32 -16.22
C LEU A 197 -11.98 -9.45 -17.40
N ARG A 198 -12.42 -9.75 -18.63
CA ARG A 198 -12.20 -8.85 -19.78
C ARG A 198 -12.89 -7.50 -19.57
N GLY A 199 -14.09 -7.50 -18.98
CA GLY A 199 -14.77 -6.27 -18.62
C GLY A 199 -13.96 -5.41 -17.67
N LEU A 200 -13.29 -6.02 -16.68
CA LEU A 200 -12.43 -5.30 -15.74
C LEU A 200 -11.22 -4.71 -16.46
N LEU A 201 -10.59 -5.47 -17.37
CA LEU A 201 -9.47 -4.98 -18.17
C LEU A 201 -9.87 -3.80 -19.07
N GLN A 202 -11.08 -3.84 -19.64
CA GLN A 202 -11.62 -2.72 -20.44
C GLN A 202 -11.88 -1.48 -19.59
N LEU A 203 -12.40 -1.63 -18.36
CA LEU A 203 -12.53 -0.52 -17.41
C LEU A 203 -11.17 0.12 -17.12
N LEU A 204 -10.16 -0.71 -16.83
CA LEU A 204 -8.79 -0.23 -16.54
C LEU A 204 -8.18 0.50 -17.74
N GLU A 205 -8.37 0.00 -18.95
CA GLU A 205 -7.90 0.63 -20.18
C GLU A 205 -8.60 1.97 -20.43
N ALA A 206 -9.92 2.05 -20.21
CA ALA A 206 -10.70 3.27 -20.41
C ALA A 206 -10.39 4.36 -19.38
N ASP A 207 -10.19 4.00 -18.10
CA ASP A 207 -9.91 4.95 -17.03
C ASP A 207 -8.41 5.27 -16.88
N ARG A 208 -7.54 4.71 -17.73
CA ARG A 208 -6.07 4.81 -17.58
C ARG A 208 -5.54 6.23 -17.54
N GLU A 209 -6.08 7.12 -18.39
CA GLU A 209 -5.66 8.53 -18.45
C GLU A 209 -6.24 9.35 -17.27
N GLY A 210 -7.46 9.03 -16.81
CA GLY A 210 -8.11 9.73 -15.70
C GLY A 210 -7.62 9.27 -14.33
N PHE A 211 -7.32 7.99 -14.21
CA PHE A 211 -6.89 7.30 -12.99
C PHE A 211 -5.69 6.37 -13.26
N PRO A 212 -4.51 6.91 -13.63
CA PRO A 212 -3.29 6.12 -13.73
C PRO A 212 -2.97 5.41 -12.40
N LEU A 213 -2.85 4.09 -12.46
CA LEU A 213 -2.55 3.26 -11.30
C LEU A 213 -1.06 3.29 -11.00
N ASP A 214 -0.71 3.40 -9.72
CA ASP A 214 0.66 3.22 -9.25
C ASP A 214 0.89 1.80 -8.72
N LEU A 215 -0.12 1.20 -8.10
CA LEU A 215 -0.03 -0.05 -7.34
C LEU A 215 -1.18 -1.00 -7.66
N VAL A 216 -0.94 -2.30 -7.58
CA VAL A 216 -1.99 -3.32 -7.63
C VAL A 216 -1.82 -4.27 -6.45
N PHE A 217 -2.90 -4.47 -5.70
CA PHE A 217 -2.97 -5.39 -4.57
C PHE A 217 -3.92 -6.54 -4.89
N VAL A 218 -3.43 -7.77 -4.77
CA VAL A 218 -4.20 -9.00 -5.01
C VAL A 218 -4.23 -9.83 -3.73
N THR A 219 -5.38 -9.92 -3.07
CA THR A 219 -5.49 -10.50 -1.73
C THR A 219 -5.97 -11.94 -1.68
N GLY A 220 -5.45 -12.80 -2.58
CA GLY A 220 -5.62 -14.25 -2.52
C GLY A 220 -6.67 -14.84 -3.45
N ASP A 221 -6.74 -16.17 -3.43
CA ASP A 221 -7.63 -17.04 -4.20
C ASP A 221 -7.54 -16.82 -5.71
N LEU A 222 -6.32 -16.94 -6.24
CA LEU A 222 -6.05 -16.85 -7.67
C LEU A 222 -6.58 -18.06 -8.42
N GLY A 223 -6.26 -19.25 -7.90
CA GLY A 223 -6.78 -20.53 -8.37
C GLY A 223 -7.93 -21.02 -7.51
N HIS A 224 -8.32 -22.28 -7.70
CA HIS A 224 -9.33 -22.91 -6.85
C HIS A 224 -8.80 -24.07 -6.01
N GLY A 225 -7.76 -24.76 -6.47
CA GLY A 225 -7.18 -25.90 -5.76
C GLY A 225 -5.66 -25.90 -5.78
N GLY A 226 -5.05 -24.73 -5.98
CA GLY A 226 -3.60 -24.56 -6.03
C GLY A 226 -2.91 -25.31 -7.18
N LYS A 227 -3.59 -25.55 -8.30
CA LYS A 227 -3.06 -26.36 -9.41
C LYS A 227 -2.37 -25.50 -10.47
N ALA A 228 -1.35 -26.06 -11.11
CA ALA A 228 -0.52 -25.35 -12.12
C ALA A 228 -1.33 -24.80 -13.30
N GLU A 229 -2.33 -25.52 -13.79
CA GLU A 229 -3.21 -25.09 -14.89
C GLU A 229 -4.08 -23.88 -14.50
N GLU A 230 -4.47 -23.76 -13.23
CA GLU A 230 -5.22 -22.62 -12.71
C GLU A 230 -4.32 -21.38 -12.63
N TYR A 231 -3.07 -21.56 -12.17
CA TYR A 231 -2.09 -20.48 -12.14
C TYR A 231 -1.65 -20.00 -13.52
N ALA A 232 -1.66 -20.87 -14.54
CA ALA A 232 -1.43 -20.42 -15.91
C ALA A 232 -2.47 -19.38 -16.33
N LEU A 233 -3.75 -19.61 -16.02
CA LEU A 233 -4.82 -18.64 -16.29
C LEU A 233 -4.64 -17.35 -15.47
N ALA A 234 -4.30 -17.48 -14.18
CA ALA A 234 -4.09 -16.32 -13.31
C ALA A 234 -2.91 -15.46 -13.78
N THR A 235 -1.80 -16.08 -14.17
CA THR A 235 -0.63 -15.36 -14.65
C THR A 235 -0.84 -14.72 -16.03
N ASP A 236 -1.62 -15.33 -16.92
CA ASP A 236 -2.04 -14.72 -18.18
C ASP A 236 -2.93 -13.49 -17.95
N PHE A 237 -3.88 -13.58 -17.02
CA PHE A 237 -4.72 -12.46 -16.63
C PHE A 237 -3.87 -11.31 -16.04
N LEU A 238 -3.01 -11.61 -15.05
CA LEU A 238 -2.14 -10.61 -14.43
C LEU A 238 -1.17 -9.95 -15.42
N ARG A 239 -0.67 -10.71 -16.41
CA ARG A 239 0.15 -10.16 -17.50
C ARG A 239 -0.62 -9.14 -18.34
N THR A 240 -1.87 -9.45 -18.66
CA THR A 240 -2.75 -8.55 -19.41
C THR A 240 -3.10 -7.32 -18.57
N LEU A 241 -3.38 -7.51 -17.27
CA LEU A 241 -3.63 -6.44 -16.32
C LEU A 241 -2.45 -5.46 -16.24
N MET A 242 -1.21 -5.95 -16.13
CA MET A 242 0.00 -5.12 -16.19
C MET A 242 0.10 -4.33 -17.49
N ALA A 243 -0.21 -4.97 -18.63
CA ALA A 243 -0.15 -4.31 -19.94
C ALA A 243 -1.17 -3.17 -20.08
N VAL A 244 -2.42 -3.37 -19.66
CA VAL A 244 -3.47 -2.34 -19.80
C VAL A 244 -3.32 -1.22 -18.77
N SER A 245 -2.91 -1.54 -17.54
CA SER A 245 -2.75 -0.57 -16.46
C SER A 245 -1.41 0.17 -16.46
N GLU A 246 -0.43 -0.35 -17.21
CA GLU A 246 0.97 0.10 -17.21
C GLU A 246 1.67 0.02 -15.83
N VAL A 247 1.11 -0.74 -14.88
CA VAL A 247 1.74 -0.99 -13.59
C VAL A 247 2.86 -2.03 -13.75
N PRO A 248 4.11 -1.71 -13.39
CA PRO A 248 5.21 -2.65 -13.53
C PRO A 248 5.11 -3.80 -12.52
N PRO A 249 5.71 -4.98 -12.81
CA PRO A 249 5.67 -6.13 -11.90
C PRO A 249 6.08 -5.81 -10.47
N ALA A 250 7.09 -4.96 -10.28
CA ALA A 250 7.60 -4.52 -8.97
C ALA A 250 6.58 -3.74 -8.11
N ARG A 251 5.44 -3.32 -8.70
CA ARG A 251 4.35 -2.59 -8.02
C ARG A 251 3.07 -3.41 -7.90
N ILE A 252 3.13 -4.70 -8.22
CA ILE A 252 2.06 -5.67 -7.98
C ILE A 252 2.43 -6.51 -6.77
N PHE A 253 1.53 -6.55 -5.79
CA PHE A 253 1.69 -7.30 -4.54
C PHE A 253 0.57 -8.32 -4.41
N VAL A 254 0.94 -9.50 -3.97
CA VAL A 254 0.10 -10.69 -3.99
C VAL A 254 0.27 -11.45 -2.68
N VAL A 255 -0.83 -11.99 -2.15
CA VAL A 255 -0.82 -12.99 -1.08
C VAL A 255 -1.64 -14.19 -1.52
N PRO A 256 -1.37 -15.41 -1.03
CA PRO A 256 -2.20 -16.58 -1.31
C PRO A 256 -3.44 -16.60 -0.43
N GLY A 257 -4.53 -17.19 -0.94
CA GLY A 257 -5.71 -17.55 -0.16
C GLY A 257 -5.81 -19.06 0.10
N ASN A 258 -6.90 -19.52 0.73
CA ASN A 258 -7.09 -20.93 1.06
C ASN A 258 -7.31 -21.82 -0.17
N HIS A 259 -7.73 -21.25 -1.30
CA HIS A 259 -7.86 -21.97 -2.58
C HIS A 259 -6.57 -22.00 -3.41
N ASP A 260 -5.54 -21.24 -3.01
CA ASP A 260 -4.21 -21.29 -3.62
C ASP A 260 -3.34 -22.43 -3.05
N VAL A 261 -3.85 -23.16 -2.07
CA VAL A 261 -3.17 -24.29 -1.46
C VAL A 261 -3.48 -25.59 -2.21
N ASP A 262 -2.44 -26.36 -2.56
CA ASP A 262 -2.61 -27.74 -3.01
C ASP A 262 -2.95 -28.65 -1.81
N ARG A 263 -4.26 -28.87 -1.60
CA ARG A 263 -4.80 -29.68 -0.52
C ARG A 263 -4.34 -31.14 -0.57
N GLU A 264 -4.00 -31.68 -1.74
CA GLU A 264 -3.50 -33.06 -1.86
C GLU A 264 -2.09 -33.22 -1.28
N VAL A 265 -1.24 -32.21 -1.49
CA VAL A 265 0.10 -32.12 -0.88
C VAL A 265 -0.04 -31.88 0.63
N GLY A 266 -0.96 -31.01 1.03
CA GLY A 266 -1.17 -30.64 2.42
C GLY A 266 -1.87 -31.68 3.30
N ARG A 267 -2.52 -32.71 2.74
CA ARG A 267 -3.50 -33.58 3.42
C ARG A 267 -3.08 -34.22 4.76
N TRP A 268 -1.79 -34.35 5.04
CA TRP A 268 -1.24 -34.95 6.26
C TRP A 268 -0.53 -33.94 7.17
N LEU A 269 -0.54 -32.66 6.82
CA LEU A 269 0.10 -31.61 7.60
C LEU A 269 -0.83 -31.12 8.69
N LEU A 270 -0.24 -30.55 9.75
CA LEU A 270 -0.98 -29.87 10.80
C LEU A 270 -1.84 -28.74 10.22
N ARG A 271 -3.07 -28.65 10.72
CA ARG A 271 -4.08 -27.64 10.33
C ARG A 271 -4.25 -26.51 11.34
N SER A 272 -3.54 -26.59 12.46
CA SER A 272 -3.42 -25.53 13.47
C SER A 272 -2.19 -25.85 14.33
N LEU A 273 -1.72 -24.85 15.05
CA LEU A 273 -0.79 -24.98 16.17
C LEU A 273 -1.56 -24.98 17.50
N SER A 274 -0.86 -25.30 18.59
CA SER A 274 -1.47 -25.44 19.92
C SER A 274 -0.95 -24.45 20.97
N SER A 275 0.18 -23.78 20.73
CA SER A 275 0.76 -22.80 21.65
C SER A 275 1.53 -21.67 20.95
N ASP A 276 1.81 -20.61 21.69
CA ASP A 276 2.66 -19.50 21.23
C ASP A 276 4.09 -19.97 20.91
N GLU A 277 4.66 -20.92 21.67
CA GLU A 277 6.00 -21.43 21.39
C GLU A 277 6.07 -22.23 20.08
N GLU A 278 5.00 -22.94 19.71
CA GLU A 278 4.89 -23.57 18.39
C GLU A 278 4.78 -22.53 17.28
N ALA A 279 3.99 -21.47 17.50
CA ALA A 279 3.85 -20.37 16.54
C ALA A 279 5.17 -19.62 16.33
N ILE A 280 5.88 -19.25 17.39
CA ILE A 280 7.19 -18.59 17.31
C ILE A 280 8.16 -19.45 16.50
N ARG A 281 8.31 -20.74 16.84
CA ARG A 281 9.18 -21.65 16.06
C ARG A 281 8.75 -21.73 14.60
N PHE A 282 7.44 -21.87 14.34
CA PHE A 282 6.95 -21.90 12.96
C PHE A 282 7.29 -20.62 12.20
N PHE A 283 7.23 -19.42 12.79
CA PHE A 283 7.45 -18.17 12.06
C PHE A 283 8.89 -17.64 12.09
N GLU A 284 9.74 -18.12 13.00
CA GLU A 284 11.16 -17.76 13.06
C GLU A 284 12.05 -18.79 12.36
N GLU A 285 11.73 -20.08 12.47
CA GLU A 285 12.57 -21.16 11.93
C GLU A 285 12.08 -21.61 10.54
N GLU A 286 12.89 -21.38 9.51
CA GLU A 286 12.54 -21.76 8.13
C GLU A 286 12.27 -23.27 7.97
N GLU A 287 13.01 -24.11 8.68
CA GLU A 287 12.85 -25.57 8.66
C GLU A 287 11.46 -26.01 9.14
N SER A 288 10.90 -25.30 10.11
CA SER A 288 9.55 -25.55 10.64
C SER A 288 8.45 -25.29 9.61
N ARG A 289 8.70 -24.43 8.62
CA ARG A 289 7.74 -24.11 7.54
C ARG A 289 7.90 -24.96 6.29
N ARG A 290 9.01 -25.69 6.16
CA ARG A 290 9.43 -26.35 4.91
C ARG A 290 8.32 -27.19 4.27
N PHE A 291 7.56 -27.95 5.07
CA PHE A 291 6.50 -28.81 4.54
C PHE A 291 5.24 -28.02 4.17
N HIS A 292 4.84 -27.04 4.98
CA HIS A 292 3.72 -26.14 4.66
C HIS A 292 4.01 -25.24 3.44
N ALA A 293 5.27 -24.97 3.13
CA ALA A 293 5.65 -24.29 1.90
C ALA A 293 5.43 -25.14 0.63
N GLN A 294 5.54 -26.49 0.72
CA GLN A 294 5.41 -27.37 -0.45
C GLN A 294 4.03 -27.33 -1.08
N LYS A 295 2.97 -27.18 -0.28
CA LYS A 295 1.59 -27.07 -0.80
C LYS A 295 1.32 -25.74 -1.53
N LEU A 296 2.23 -24.76 -1.43
CA LEU A 296 2.18 -23.48 -2.14
C LEU A 296 3.18 -23.43 -3.31
N GLU A 297 3.80 -24.54 -3.65
CA GLU A 297 4.87 -24.59 -4.66
C GLU A 297 4.39 -24.19 -6.07
N GLY A 298 3.15 -24.56 -6.42
CA GLY A 298 2.52 -24.14 -7.68
C GLY A 298 2.34 -22.63 -7.77
N TYR A 299 1.87 -22.02 -6.66
CA TYR A 299 1.74 -20.57 -6.50
C TYR A 299 3.09 -19.89 -6.65
N ARG A 300 4.07 -20.33 -5.84
CA ARG A 300 5.44 -19.78 -5.80
C ARG A 300 6.08 -19.78 -7.18
N LYS A 301 6.12 -20.94 -7.86
CA LYS A 301 6.73 -21.07 -9.19
C LYS A 301 6.10 -20.12 -10.20
N SER A 302 4.77 -20.06 -10.23
CA SER A 302 4.03 -19.28 -11.21
C SER A 302 4.25 -17.78 -11.00
N LEU A 303 4.18 -17.30 -9.76
CA LEU A 303 4.30 -15.88 -9.46
C LEU A 303 5.76 -15.40 -9.43
N THR A 304 6.72 -16.23 -9.01
CA THR A 304 8.16 -15.91 -9.16
C THR A 304 8.51 -15.69 -10.64
N SER A 305 8.00 -16.54 -11.54
CA SER A 305 8.23 -16.39 -12.98
C SER A 305 7.63 -15.10 -13.55
N LEU A 306 6.49 -14.64 -13.01
CA LEU A 306 5.80 -13.45 -13.49
C LEU A 306 6.32 -12.14 -12.87
N LEU A 307 6.53 -12.13 -11.55
CA LEU A 307 6.75 -10.91 -10.76
C LEU A 307 8.21 -10.72 -10.29
N GLY A 308 9.02 -11.77 -10.36
CA GLY A 308 10.44 -11.76 -10.01
C GLY A 308 10.81 -12.70 -8.84
N PRO A 309 12.08 -13.17 -8.78
CA PRO A 309 12.54 -14.11 -7.76
C PRO A 309 12.75 -13.52 -6.37
N ASP A 310 13.00 -12.21 -6.27
CA ASP A 310 13.30 -11.53 -5.01
C ASP A 310 12.06 -10.92 -4.32
N ARG A 311 10.86 -11.25 -4.83
CA ARG A 311 9.57 -10.73 -4.33
C ARG A 311 9.09 -11.54 -3.13
N ALA A 312 8.41 -10.89 -2.18
CA ALA A 312 7.90 -11.58 -0.99
C ALA A 312 6.75 -12.54 -1.34
N LEU A 313 5.89 -12.15 -2.30
CA LEU A 313 4.75 -12.93 -2.83
C LEU A 313 3.79 -13.47 -1.76
N GLY A 314 3.77 -12.86 -0.57
CA GLY A 314 3.03 -13.41 0.56
C GLY A 314 3.55 -14.78 1.00
N LEU A 315 4.83 -15.08 0.80
CA LEU A 315 5.51 -16.29 1.27
C LEU A 315 6.66 -15.98 2.24
N GLY A 316 7.18 -14.74 2.21
CA GLY A 316 8.08 -14.21 3.23
C GLY A 316 7.41 -14.12 4.60
N VAL A 317 8.24 -14.13 5.65
CA VAL A 317 7.82 -13.96 7.04
C VAL A 317 8.72 -12.94 7.74
N GLY A 318 8.22 -12.28 8.78
CA GLY A 318 8.97 -11.28 9.51
C GLY A 318 9.33 -10.10 8.62
N ALA A 319 10.61 -9.72 8.65
CA ALA A 319 11.14 -8.66 7.80
C ALA A 319 11.01 -8.99 6.30
N ASP A 320 11.11 -10.27 5.92
CA ASP A 320 11.06 -10.72 4.51
C ASP A 320 9.63 -10.66 3.93
N ALA A 321 8.62 -10.45 4.77
CA ALA A 321 7.25 -10.19 4.32
C ALA A 321 7.07 -8.75 3.81
N VAL A 322 8.02 -7.85 4.09
CA VAL A 322 7.89 -6.40 3.85
C VAL A 322 8.67 -5.99 2.61
N GLU A 323 7.97 -5.39 1.66
CA GLU A 323 8.55 -4.72 0.51
C GLU A 323 8.41 -3.19 0.66
N ILE A 324 9.47 -2.46 0.34
CA ILE A 324 9.49 -0.99 0.41
C ILE A 324 9.43 -0.42 -1.00
N VAL A 325 8.55 0.56 -1.22
CA VAL A 325 8.41 1.27 -2.49
C VAL A 325 8.36 2.77 -2.27
N ASP A 326 9.22 3.51 -2.97
CA ASP A 326 9.16 4.97 -3.01
C ASP A 326 8.32 5.44 -4.20
N ILE A 327 7.25 6.18 -3.93
CA ILE A 327 6.35 6.74 -4.95
C ILE A 327 6.11 8.21 -4.61
N ARG A 328 6.45 9.10 -5.55
CA ARG A 328 6.30 10.57 -5.41
C ARG A 328 6.91 11.12 -4.11
N GLY A 329 8.03 10.53 -3.67
CA GLY A 329 8.76 10.92 -2.47
C GLY A 329 8.12 10.48 -1.15
N ALA A 330 7.10 9.61 -1.18
CA ALA A 330 6.59 8.91 -0.01
C ALA A 330 7.07 7.45 -0.03
N ARG A 331 7.58 7.00 1.12
CA ARG A 331 8.06 5.64 1.33
C ARG A 331 6.92 4.76 1.85
N LEU A 332 6.44 3.87 1.02
CA LEU A 332 5.40 2.92 1.37
C LEU A 332 6.01 1.59 1.77
N ALA A 333 5.56 1.02 2.88
CA ALA A 333 5.85 -0.36 3.23
C ALA A 333 4.62 -1.24 2.95
N VAL A 334 4.81 -2.34 2.24
CA VAL A 334 3.78 -3.33 1.94
C VAL A 334 4.19 -4.66 2.57
N ALA A 335 3.51 -5.03 3.65
CA ALA A 335 3.69 -6.32 4.31
C ALA A 335 2.69 -7.34 3.76
N SER A 336 3.17 -8.34 3.04
CA SER A 336 2.36 -9.39 2.43
C SER A 336 2.35 -10.63 3.32
N PHE A 337 1.27 -10.86 4.07
CA PHE A 337 1.17 -11.97 5.00
C PHE A 337 0.35 -13.14 4.45
N ASN A 338 0.88 -14.35 4.61
CA ASN A 338 0.19 -15.59 4.30
C ASN A 338 -0.70 -16.04 5.45
N SER A 339 -2.00 -15.74 5.41
CA SER A 339 -2.95 -16.34 6.36
C SER A 339 -3.37 -17.76 5.98
N ALA A 340 -2.98 -18.27 4.80
CA ALA A 340 -3.31 -19.61 4.30
C ALA A 340 -2.28 -20.70 4.68
N TRP A 341 -1.28 -20.38 5.51
CA TRP A 341 -0.26 -21.36 5.95
C TRP A 341 -0.88 -22.65 6.44
N PHE A 342 -1.94 -22.59 7.24
CA PHE A 342 -2.61 -23.76 7.81
C PHE A 342 -3.88 -24.16 7.07
N ALA A 343 -4.27 -23.42 6.04
CA ALA A 343 -5.48 -23.68 5.28
C ALA A 343 -5.39 -25.00 4.50
N GLN A 344 -6.39 -25.86 4.68
CA GLN A 344 -6.47 -27.17 4.02
C GLN A 344 -7.91 -27.58 3.70
N ALA A 345 -8.91 -26.82 4.15
CA ALA A 345 -10.31 -27.09 3.87
C ALA A 345 -11.13 -25.79 3.91
N ASP A 346 -12.46 -25.92 3.92
CA ASP A 346 -13.36 -24.77 4.01
C ASP A 346 -13.77 -24.49 5.47
N ASP A 347 -13.42 -25.37 6.42
CA ASP A 347 -13.71 -25.27 7.86
C ASP A 347 -12.49 -24.79 8.68
N ASP A 348 -11.71 -23.86 8.12
CA ASP A 348 -10.46 -23.40 8.73
C ASP A 348 -10.65 -22.22 9.72
N GLN A 349 -11.89 -21.77 9.94
CA GLN A 349 -12.20 -20.69 10.88
C GLN A 349 -11.69 -21.00 12.31
N GLY A 350 -10.97 -20.04 12.89
CA GLY A 350 -10.40 -20.13 14.24
C GLY A 350 -9.21 -21.07 14.34
N ARG A 351 -8.63 -21.51 13.22
CA ARG A 351 -7.50 -22.46 13.16
C ARG A 351 -6.28 -21.89 12.44
N LEU A 352 -6.43 -20.76 11.77
CA LEU A 352 -5.35 -20.16 11.00
C LEU A 352 -4.37 -19.42 11.90
N TRP A 353 -3.13 -19.30 11.43
CA TRP A 353 -2.09 -18.58 12.15
C TRP A 353 -1.40 -17.57 11.23
N LEU A 354 -1.24 -16.34 11.71
CA LEU A 354 -0.41 -15.31 11.08
C LEU A 354 0.96 -15.21 11.75
N GLY A 355 1.03 -15.51 13.06
CA GLY A 355 2.23 -15.47 13.86
C GLY A 355 2.54 -14.08 14.41
N GLU A 356 2.61 -13.96 15.73
CA GLU A 356 3.02 -12.70 16.37
C GLU A 356 4.44 -12.30 15.95
N ALA A 357 5.38 -13.24 15.98
CA ALA A 357 6.78 -13.03 15.57
C ALA A 357 6.90 -12.58 14.11
N ASN A 358 6.00 -13.06 13.24
CA ASN A 358 5.93 -12.65 11.83
C ASN A 358 5.54 -11.17 11.72
N VAL A 359 4.46 -10.75 12.39
CA VAL A 359 4.04 -9.34 12.40
C VAL A 359 5.07 -8.47 13.13
N ALA A 360 5.75 -9.01 14.13
CA ALA A 360 6.79 -8.32 14.88
C ALA A 360 8.04 -8.03 14.05
N GLY A 361 8.52 -9.02 13.29
CA GLY A 361 9.62 -8.82 12.35
C GLY A 361 9.27 -7.80 11.27
N ALA A 362 8.03 -7.85 10.75
CA ALA A 362 7.54 -6.87 9.78
C ALA A 362 7.52 -5.46 10.38
N GLU A 363 7.01 -5.30 11.60
CA GLU A 363 7.04 -4.02 12.32
C GLU A 363 8.46 -3.44 12.45
N GLY A 364 9.41 -4.29 12.83
CA GLY A 364 10.82 -3.89 12.93
C GLY A 364 11.33 -3.35 11.60
N ARG A 365 11.13 -4.09 10.51
CA ARG A 365 11.55 -3.66 9.17
C ARG A 365 10.91 -2.34 8.75
N ILE A 366 9.59 -2.20 8.94
CA ILE A 366 8.84 -0.99 8.57
C ILE A 366 9.36 0.23 9.34
N ALA A 367 9.62 0.07 10.64
CA ALA A 367 10.11 1.15 11.49
C ALA A 367 11.55 1.55 11.14
N ASP A 368 12.43 0.57 10.93
CA ASP A 368 13.84 0.79 10.60
C ASP A 368 14.02 1.47 9.24
N GLU A 369 13.14 1.15 8.29
CA GLU A 369 13.07 1.78 6.98
C GLU A 369 12.44 3.18 7.02
N GLY A 370 11.80 3.57 8.13
CA GLY A 370 11.16 4.87 8.26
C GLY A 370 10.01 5.08 7.28
N ALA A 371 9.16 4.07 7.09
CA ALA A 371 8.02 4.15 6.18
C ALA A 371 7.03 5.26 6.59
N ASP A 372 6.61 6.06 5.60
CA ASP A 372 5.61 7.12 5.77
C ASP A 372 4.19 6.52 5.89
N PHE A 373 3.94 5.41 5.18
CA PHE A 373 2.66 4.71 5.19
C PHE A 373 2.89 3.20 5.11
N ALA A 374 2.17 2.41 5.91
CA ALA A 374 2.32 0.96 5.95
C ALA A 374 1.02 0.24 5.62
N ILE A 375 1.09 -0.74 4.72
CA ILE A 375 -0.05 -1.51 4.20
C ILE A 375 0.19 -2.98 4.57
N ALA A 376 -0.80 -3.64 5.14
CA ALA A 376 -0.78 -5.09 5.30
C ALA A 376 -1.74 -5.75 4.30
N LEU A 377 -1.29 -6.83 3.67
CA LEU A 377 -2.10 -7.69 2.83
C LEU A 377 -2.25 -9.04 3.53
N MET A 378 -3.46 -9.59 3.54
CA MET A 378 -3.76 -10.95 3.98
C MET A 378 -5.03 -11.43 3.28
N HIS A 379 -5.28 -12.74 3.20
CA HIS A 379 -6.53 -13.20 2.57
C HIS A 379 -7.69 -13.22 3.58
N HIS A 380 -7.51 -13.92 4.69
CA HIS A 380 -8.54 -14.15 5.71
C HIS A 380 -8.75 -12.95 6.68
N PRO A 381 -9.96 -12.76 7.23
CA PRO A 381 -10.21 -11.87 8.37
C PRO A 381 -9.50 -12.33 9.64
N PHE A 382 -9.29 -11.42 10.59
CA PHE A 382 -8.74 -11.74 11.91
C PHE A 382 -9.55 -12.80 12.66
N ASP A 383 -10.87 -12.89 12.40
CA ASP A 383 -11.78 -13.87 13.00
C ASP A 383 -11.46 -15.32 12.66
N ASP A 384 -10.73 -15.56 11.57
CA ASP A 384 -10.32 -16.91 11.18
C ASP A 384 -9.00 -17.33 11.85
N LEU A 385 -8.29 -16.38 12.46
CA LEU A 385 -7.09 -16.66 13.23
C LEU A 385 -7.44 -17.38 14.53
N HIS A 386 -6.51 -18.20 14.99
CA HIS A 386 -6.63 -18.94 16.23
C HIS A 386 -6.81 -18.00 17.42
N GLU A 387 -7.68 -18.38 18.37
CA GLU A 387 -8.12 -17.52 19.48
C GLU A 387 -6.96 -17.01 20.35
N ILE A 388 -5.89 -17.82 20.45
CA ILE A 388 -4.68 -17.51 21.23
C ILE A 388 -3.99 -16.25 20.67
N GLU A 389 -3.84 -16.13 19.35
CA GLU A 389 -3.06 -15.03 18.75
C GLU A 389 -3.92 -13.88 18.18
N ARG A 390 -5.19 -14.14 17.83
CA ARG A 390 -6.04 -13.19 17.10
C ARG A 390 -5.98 -11.77 17.65
N TRP A 391 -6.21 -11.63 18.95
CA TRP A 391 -6.25 -10.32 19.64
C TRP A 391 -4.88 -9.63 19.66
N MET A 392 -3.80 -10.41 19.73
CA MET A 392 -2.44 -9.91 19.82
C MET A 392 -1.96 -9.42 18.45
N VAL A 393 -2.26 -10.19 17.39
CA VAL A 393 -2.02 -9.85 16.00
C VAL A 393 -2.79 -8.59 15.59
N GLU A 394 -4.11 -8.53 15.85
CA GLU A 394 -4.93 -7.35 15.50
C GLU A 394 -4.41 -6.08 16.21
N ARG A 395 -4.06 -6.17 17.51
CA ARG A 395 -3.46 -5.05 18.26
C ARG A 395 -2.11 -4.60 17.71
N ARG A 396 -1.28 -5.52 17.24
CA ARG A 396 0.00 -5.16 16.61
C ARG A 396 -0.27 -4.47 15.26
N CYS A 397 -1.24 -4.96 14.49
CA CYS A 397 -1.68 -4.28 13.26
C CYS A 397 -2.18 -2.85 13.52
N GLU A 398 -2.97 -2.63 14.58
CA GLU A 398 -3.39 -1.29 15.02
C GLU A 398 -2.23 -0.34 15.28
N ARG A 399 -1.09 -0.84 15.78
CA ARG A 399 0.09 -0.03 16.04
C ARG A 399 0.89 0.28 14.76
N VAL A 400 0.88 -0.62 13.79
CA VAL A 400 1.87 -0.62 12.70
C VAL A 400 1.30 -0.17 11.36
N PHE A 401 0.15 -0.73 10.96
CA PHE A 401 -0.38 -0.60 9.60
C PHE A 401 -1.46 0.45 9.48
N ASP A 402 -1.38 1.28 8.45
CA ASP A 402 -2.37 2.32 8.15
C ASP A 402 -3.58 1.77 7.40
N LEU A 403 -3.33 0.79 6.54
CA LEU A 403 -4.29 0.14 5.68
C LEU A 403 -4.10 -1.38 5.76
N VAL A 404 -5.19 -2.11 5.98
CA VAL A 404 -5.21 -3.58 5.93
C VAL A 404 -6.16 -3.99 4.80
N LEU A 405 -5.61 -4.64 3.79
CA LEU A 405 -6.36 -5.13 2.62
C LEU A 405 -6.53 -6.64 2.73
N ARG A 406 -7.77 -7.12 2.56
CA ARG A 406 -8.05 -8.56 2.56
C ARG A 406 -9.17 -9.00 1.61
N GLY A 407 -9.34 -10.32 1.49
CA GLY A 407 -10.38 -10.99 0.69
C GLY A 407 -11.27 -11.92 1.54
N HIS A 408 -11.50 -13.13 1.01
CA HIS A 408 -12.19 -14.29 1.60
C HIS A 408 -13.71 -14.15 1.80
N LEU A 409 -14.13 -13.21 2.65
CA LEU A 409 -15.55 -12.99 2.91
C LEU A 409 -16.11 -12.06 1.82
N HIS A 410 -16.83 -12.63 0.83
CA HIS A 410 -17.42 -11.89 -0.30
C HIS A 410 -18.51 -10.86 0.08
N GLN A 411 -18.68 -10.57 1.37
CA GLN A 411 -19.50 -9.46 1.84
C GLN A 411 -18.60 -8.26 2.10
N GLU A 412 -18.90 -7.15 1.42
CA GLU A 412 -18.22 -5.87 1.58
C GLU A 412 -18.12 -5.49 3.07
N ARG A 413 -16.88 -5.35 3.53
CA ARG A 413 -16.58 -4.82 4.86
C ARG A 413 -15.45 -3.83 4.72
N THR A 414 -15.82 -2.56 4.64
CA THR A 414 -14.90 -1.44 4.88
C THR A 414 -15.16 -0.91 6.27
N ARG A 415 -14.15 -0.90 7.13
CA ARG A 415 -14.26 -0.31 8.47
C ARG A 415 -13.02 0.52 8.79
N SER A 416 -13.20 1.62 9.50
CA SER A 416 -12.09 2.34 10.13
C SER A 416 -12.05 1.99 11.61
N ILE A 417 -10.89 1.55 12.07
CA ILE A 417 -10.60 1.29 13.47
C ILE A 417 -9.76 2.44 13.97
N VAL A 418 -10.22 3.11 15.02
CA VAL A 418 -9.45 4.13 15.73
C VAL A 418 -9.25 3.65 17.15
N SER A 419 -8.00 3.63 17.61
CA SER A 419 -7.66 3.23 18.97
C SER A 419 -6.58 4.14 19.54
N GLN A 420 -6.32 4.04 20.86
CA GLN A 420 -5.21 4.74 21.50
C GLN A 420 -3.83 4.35 20.91
N ARG A 421 -3.76 3.30 20.10
CA ARG A 421 -2.54 2.77 19.49
C ARG A 421 -2.32 3.26 18.06
N GLY A 422 -3.20 4.12 17.54
CA GLY A 422 -3.29 4.49 16.14
C GLY A 422 -4.59 3.95 15.57
N GLY A 423 -4.62 2.68 15.16
CA GLY A 423 -5.74 2.09 14.41
C GLY A 423 -5.44 2.02 12.91
N PHE A 424 -6.38 1.55 12.10
CA PHE A 424 -6.19 1.34 10.65
C PHE A 424 -7.51 1.34 9.89
N VAL A 425 -7.44 1.53 8.57
CA VAL A 425 -8.56 1.29 7.66
C VAL A 425 -8.48 -0.15 7.17
N GLU A 426 -9.54 -0.93 7.39
CA GLU A 426 -9.66 -2.28 6.84
C GLU A 426 -10.55 -2.25 5.60
N VAL A 427 -10.09 -2.86 4.52
CA VAL A 427 -10.82 -2.98 3.26
C VAL A 427 -10.87 -4.45 2.85
N ALA A 428 -12.07 -5.01 2.88
CA ALA A 428 -12.35 -6.31 2.30
C ALA A 428 -12.77 -6.14 0.84
N ALA A 429 -11.93 -6.56 -0.11
CA ALA A 429 -12.32 -6.59 -1.50
C ALA A 429 -13.39 -7.67 -1.73
N PRO A 430 -14.45 -7.37 -2.49
CA PRO A 430 -15.32 -8.41 -3.03
C PRO A 430 -14.53 -9.28 -4.02
N ALA A 431 -15.08 -10.45 -4.36
CA ALA A 431 -14.47 -11.31 -5.36
C ALA A 431 -14.45 -10.64 -6.73
N ALA A 432 -13.31 -10.63 -7.40
CA ALA A 432 -13.20 -10.17 -8.78
C ALA A 432 -13.87 -11.16 -9.73
N TYR A 433 -13.86 -12.46 -9.38
CA TYR A 433 -14.68 -13.47 -10.05
C TYR A 433 -15.02 -14.66 -9.16
N GLN A 434 -16.32 -14.95 -9.01
CA GLN A 434 -16.81 -16.23 -8.49
C GLN A 434 -17.95 -16.84 -9.33
N GLY A 435 -18.14 -16.29 -10.52
CA GLY A 435 -19.28 -16.53 -11.41
C GLY A 435 -20.12 -15.26 -11.55
N SER A 436 -20.54 -14.98 -12.78
CA SER A 436 -21.26 -13.74 -13.13
C SER A 436 -22.63 -13.60 -12.48
N GLN A 437 -23.19 -14.68 -11.93
CA GLN A 437 -24.44 -14.64 -11.17
C GLN A 437 -24.27 -14.07 -9.74
N TRP A 438 -23.03 -13.98 -9.25
CA TRP A 438 -22.72 -13.43 -7.94
C TRP A 438 -22.27 -11.97 -8.03
N ALA A 439 -22.28 -11.27 -6.90
CA ALA A 439 -21.70 -9.94 -6.80
C ALA A 439 -20.19 -10.06 -6.98
N ASN A 440 -19.67 -9.54 -8.09
CA ASN A 440 -18.22 -9.42 -8.31
C ASN A 440 -17.85 -7.94 -8.24
N GLY A 441 -16.67 -7.59 -7.75
CA GLY A 441 -16.28 -6.20 -7.57
C GLY A 441 -14.78 -5.97 -7.39
N CYS A 442 -14.41 -4.71 -7.21
CA CYS A 442 -13.06 -4.27 -6.87
C CYS A 442 -13.07 -2.85 -6.25
N PHE A 443 -11.93 -2.42 -5.72
CA PHE A 443 -11.73 -1.05 -5.26
C PHE A 443 -10.63 -0.35 -6.04
N PHE A 444 -10.93 0.86 -6.49
CA PHE A 444 -9.94 1.85 -6.88
C PHE A 444 -9.69 2.73 -5.65
N GLY A 445 -8.43 2.94 -5.29
CA GLY A 445 -8.07 3.65 -4.08
C GLY A 445 -7.02 4.72 -4.28
N GLU A 446 -7.06 5.74 -3.41
CA GLU A 446 -6.07 6.81 -3.36
C GLU A 446 -5.51 6.91 -1.95
N ILE A 447 -4.20 6.80 -1.81
CA ILE A 447 -3.47 7.00 -0.55
C ILE A 447 -2.83 8.38 -0.60
N ARG A 448 -3.05 9.18 0.45
CA ARG A 448 -2.35 10.45 0.67
C ARG A 448 -1.57 10.34 1.98
N PRO A 449 -0.29 9.91 1.93
CA PRO A 449 0.50 9.64 3.13
C PRO A 449 0.62 10.84 4.08
N ARG A 450 0.88 12.05 3.55
CA ARG A 450 1.05 13.25 4.38
C ARG A 450 -0.29 13.76 4.91
N ALA A 451 -1.33 13.73 4.08
CA ALA A 451 -2.69 14.09 4.49
C ALA A 451 -3.36 13.02 5.36
N ARG A 452 -2.72 11.85 5.53
CA ARG A 452 -3.20 10.74 6.36
C ARG A 452 -4.62 10.30 5.99
N SER A 453 -4.85 10.07 4.71
CA SER A 453 -6.17 9.65 4.22
C SER A 453 -6.09 8.56 3.15
N VAL A 454 -7.14 7.75 3.12
CA VAL A 454 -7.39 6.72 2.08
C VAL A 454 -8.77 6.97 1.51
N THR A 455 -8.85 7.25 0.22
CA THR A 455 -10.12 7.37 -0.51
C THR A 455 -10.37 6.07 -1.27
N LEU A 456 -11.58 5.53 -1.20
CA LEU A 456 -11.98 4.31 -1.91
C LEU A 456 -13.15 4.60 -2.85
N ARG A 457 -13.06 4.08 -4.07
CA ARG A 457 -14.10 4.07 -5.10
C ARG A 457 -14.41 2.62 -5.47
N PRO A 458 -15.59 2.11 -5.12
CA PRO A 458 -15.98 0.72 -5.36
C PRO A 458 -16.54 0.55 -6.78
N TYR A 459 -16.22 -0.58 -7.42
CA TYR A 459 -16.82 -0.99 -8.69
C TYR A 459 -17.39 -2.39 -8.56
N ALA A 460 -18.52 -2.64 -9.23
CA ALA A 460 -19.18 -3.93 -9.28
C ALA A 460 -19.45 -4.37 -10.72
N TYR A 461 -19.42 -5.69 -10.92
CA TYR A 461 -19.83 -6.29 -12.18
C TYR A 461 -21.36 -6.23 -12.33
N SER A 462 -21.82 -5.76 -13.48
CA SER A 462 -23.21 -5.76 -13.92
C SER A 462 -23.34 -6.52 -15.24
N GLY A 463 -24.45 -7.21 -15.48
CA GLY A 463 -24.66 -7.97 -16.72
C GLY A 463 -24.92 -7.12 -17.98
N GLY A 464 -24.69 -5.81 -17.93
CA GLY A 464 -24.98 -4.84 -19.00
C GLY A 464 -23.91 -4.79 -20.10
N ALA A 465 -24.08 -3.83 -21.01
CA ALA A 465 -23.14 -3.59 -22.12
C ALA A 465 -21.75 -3.13 -21.64
N ASP A 466 -21.73 -2.33 -20.56
CA ASP A 466 -20.54 -1.97 -19.80
C ASP A 466 -20.52 -2.79 -18.51
N PRO A 467 -19.77 -3.90 -18.49
CA PRO A 467 -19.92 -4.91 -17.45
C PRO A 467 -19.40 -4.48 -16.08
N TRP A 468 -18.61 -3.43 -15.96
CA TRP A 468 -18.09 -2.96 -14.67
C TRP A 468 -18.50 -1.51 -14.45
N VAL A 469 -19.24 -1.26 -13.37
CA VAL A 469 -19.85 0.04 -13.07
C VAL A 469 -19.58 0.43 -11.63
N LEU A 470 -19.67 1.73 -11.33
CA LEU A 470 -19.55 2.25 -9.97
C LEU A 470 -20.56 1.56 -9.04
N ASP A 471 -20.08 1.02 -7.90
CA ASP A 471 -20.97 0.41 -6.92
C ASP A 471 -21.54 1.46 -5.97
N THR A 472 -22.81 1.79 -6.18
CA THR A 472 -23.51 2.78 -5.35
C THR A 472 -23.97 2.22 -3.99
N LYS A 473 -23.80 0.91 -3.73
CA LYS A 473 -24.30 0.24 -2.52
C LYS A 473 -23.27 0.15 -1.41
N THR A 474 -21.98 0.19 -1.72
CA THR A 474 -20.90 0.12 -0.73
C THR A 474 -20.84 1.40 0.12
N PHE A 475 -20.95 2.57 -0.51
CA PHE A 475 -20.91 3.89 0.17
C PHE A 475 -22.15 4.73 -0.17
N PRO A 476 -23.36 4.28 0.22
CA PRO A 476 -24.60 4.96 -0.17
C PRO A 476 -24.71 6.37 0.43
N ASP A 477 -24.13 6.59 1.62
CA ASP A 477 -24.12 7.87 2.32
C ASP A 477 -23.11 8.87 1.73
N SER A 478 -22.19 8.41 0.90
CA SER A 478 -21.19 9.25 0.20
C SER A 478 -21.63 9.59 -1.23
N ARG A 479 -22.95 9.62 -1.48
CA ARG A 479 -23.52 9.99 -2.79
C ARG A 479 -23.07 11.37 -3.27
N ALA A 480 -22.95 12.35 -2.36
CA ALA A 480 -22.47 13.70 -2.68
C ALA A 480 -21.02 13.71 -3.19
N ASP A 481 -20.22 12.73 -2.77
CA ASP A 481 -18.83 12.54 -3.16
C ASP A 481 -18.69 11.51 -4.31
N GLY A 482 -19.76 11.28 -5.08
CA GLY A 482 -19.75 10.34 -6.19
C GLY A 482 -19.57 8.88 -5.76
N TYR A 483 -20.14 8.51 -4.61
CA TYR A 483 -20.01 7.18 -4.00
C TYR A 483 -18.56 6.78 -3.69
N CYS A 484 -17.69 7.78 -3.55
CA CYS A 484 -16.33 7.60 -3.05
C CYS A 484 -16.30 7.97 -1.57
N HIS A 485 -15.61 7.20 -0.74
CA HIS A 485 -15.48 7.50 0.69
C HIS A 485 -14.02 7.75 1.07
N THR A 486 -13.76 8.82 1.83
CA THR A 486 -12.43 9.15 2.33
C THR A 486 -12.32 8.85 3.83
N PHE A 487 -11.52 7.85 4.17
CA PHE A 487 -11.18 7.51 5.53
C PHE A 487 -9.98 8.34 6.00
N ARG A 488 -10.04 8.86 7.22
CA ARG A 488 -8.87 9.39 7.92
C ARG A 488 -8.10 8.27 8.60
N VAL A 489 -6.78 8.33 8.52
CA VAL A 489 -5.88 7.35 9.11
C VAL A 489 -5.17 7.97 10.33
N PRO A 490 -5.31 7.41 11.53
CA PRO A 490 -4.68 7.94 12.74
C PRO A 490 -3.15 7.91 12.65
N GLU A 491 -2.47 8.99 13.04
CA GLU A 491 -0.99 9.06 13.03
C GLU A 491 -0.36 7.95 13.89
N LYS A 492 0.79 7.42 13.44
CA LYS A 492 1.49 6.32 14.12
C LYS A 492 2.92 6.71 14.43
N LYS A 493 3.35 6.41 15.66
CA LYS A 493 4.74 6.50 16.05
C LYS A 493 5.41 5.14 15.90
N ARG A 494 6.11 4.94 14.78
CA ARG A 494 6.93 3.75 14.53
C ARG A 494 8.30 3.95 15.18
N LEU A 495 8.64 3.09 16.14
CA LEU A 495 9.92 3.16 16.85
C LEU A 495 10.91 2.20 16.21
N ARG A 496 12.06 2.72 15.76
CA ARG A 496 13.16 1.89 15.25
C ARG A 496 13.60 0.85 16.29
N THR A 497 13.97 -0.32 15.79
CA THR A 497 14.64 -1.35 16.58
C THR A 497 15.98 -0.83 17.11
N ALA A 498 16.60 -1.54 18.04
CA ALA A 498 17.94 -1.17 18.49
C ALA A 498 18.94 -1.22 17.30
N MET A 499 18.80 -2.22 16.44
CA MET A 499 19.56 -2.42 15.22
C MET A 499 19.37 -1.23 14.26
N GLY A 500 18.11 -0.85 14.00
CA GLY A 500 17.79 0.29 13.16
C GLY A 500 18.29 1.62 13.72
N LYS A 501 18.30 1.80 15.04
CA LYS A 501 18.92 2.98 15.69
C LYS A 501 20.44 2.98 15.50
N SER A 502 21.09 1.83 15.67
CA SER A 502 22.54 1.67 15.48
C SER A 502 22.92 1.96 14.03
N LEU A 503 22.21 1.39 13.05
CA LEU A 503 22.42 1.68 11.63
C LEU A 503 22.21 3.15 11.28
N TRP A 504 21.17 3.78 11.82
CA TRP A 504 20.92 5.20 11.60
C TRP A 504 22.06 6.07 12.15
N ARG A 505 22.57 5.76 13.35
CA ARG A 505 23.73 6.43 13.93
C ARG A 505 24.99 6.21 13.09
N ALA A 506 25.18 5.00 12.54
CA ALA A 506 26.27 4.71 11.61
C ALA A 506 26.19 5.59 10.35
N ALA A 507 24.98 5.80 9.82
CA ALA A 507 24.74 6.69 8.69
C ALA A 507 25.03 8.16 9.03
N GLU A 508 24.55 8.63 10.18
CA GLU A 508 24.84 9.98 10.68
C GLU A 508 26.35 10.22 10.87
N ALA A 509 27.05 9.28 11.48
CA ALA A 509 28.51 9.34 11.68
C ALA A 509 29.24 9.42 10.33
N THR A 510 28.82 8.62 9.35
CA THR A 510 29.40 8.62 7.99
C THR A 510 29.20 9.96 7.28
N VAL A 511 28.00 10.53 7.32
CA VAL A 511 27.71 11.83 6.68
C VAL A 511 28.38 12.98 7.39
N LEU A 512 28.45 12.95 8.72
CA LEU A 512 29.13 13.98 9.52
C LEU A 512 30.63 14.01 9.21
N ALA A 513 31.25 12.84 9.09
CA ALA A 513 32.67 12.71 8.77
C ALA A 513 33.01 13.01 7.30
N THR A 514 32.03 12.88 6.40
CA THR A 514 32.20 13.21 4.98
C THR A 514 32.33 14.73 4.81
N PRO A 515 33.47 15.25 4.30
CA PRO A 515 33.66 16.67 4.07
C PRO A 515 32.56 17.24 3.16
N PRO A 516 32.11 18.51 3.34
CA PRO A 516 31.05 19.09 2.54
C PRO A 516 31.27 18.97 1.02
N ALA A 517 32.51 19.15 0.55
CA ALA A 517 32.89 19.03 -0.86
C ALA A 517 32.78 17.59 -1.42
N MET A 518 32.78 16.57 -0.57
CA MET A 518 32.62 15.15 -0.96
C MET A 518 31.19 14.64 -0.79
N ARG A 519 30.30 15.40 -0.13
CA ARG A 519 28.89 15.01 0.05
C ARG A 519 28.11 14.99 -1.25
N GLU A 520 28.46 15.84 -2.21
CA GLU A 520 27.89 15.80 -3.57
C GLU A 520 28.26 14.51 -4.30
N ALA A 521 29.52 14.08 -4.21
CA ALA A 521 29.97 12.83 -4.79
C ALA A 521 29.29 11.62 -4.12
N LEU A 522 29.13 11.65 -2.80
CA LEU A 522 28.41 10.64 -2.05
C LEU A 522 26.91 10.60 -2.44
N ALA A 523 26.26 11.76 -2.56
CA ALA A 523 24.88 11.84 -3.01
C ALA A 523 24.70 11.30 -4.45
N ALA A 524 25.63 11.61 -5.35
CA ALA A 524 25.64 11.07 -6.70
C ALA A 524 25.86 9.54 -6.73
N GLN A 525 26.75 9.01 -5.87
CA GLN A 525 26.96 7.57 -5.73
C GLN A 525 25.69 6.84 -5.25
N LEU A 526 24.88 7.50 -4.42
CA LEU A 526 23.63 6.98 -3.88
C LEU A 526 22.42 7.21 -4.81
N ASP A 527 22.64 7.75 -6.02
CA ASP A 527 21.60 8.14 -6.97
C ASP A 527 20.58 9.16 -6.39
N ILE A 528 21.01 9.96 -5.43
CA ILE A 528 20.22 11.04 -4.82
C ILE A 528 20.56 12.32 -5.59
N LEU A 529 20.15 12.39 -6.85
CA LEU A 529 20.34 13.58 -7.68
C LEU A 529 19.24 14.61 -7.37
N PRO A 530 19.58 15.85 -6.98
CA PRO A 530 18.59 16.91 -6.91
C PRO A 530 18.06 17.21 -8.32
N PRO A 531 16.76 17.58 -8.47
CA PRO A 531 16.23 17.97 -9.77
C PRO A 531 17.00 19.16 -10.35
N PRO A 532 17.04 19.32 -11.69
CA PRO A 532 17.80 20.39 -12.34
C PRO A 532 17.45 21.77 -11.76
N GLY A 533 18.42 22.44 -11.14
CA GLY A 533 18.25 23.77 -10.53
C GLY A 533 17.91 23.79 -9.04
N ALA A 534 17.82 22.66 -8.36
CA ALA A 534 17.65 22.59 -6.89
C ALA A 534 19.00 22.60 -6.14
N PRO A 535 19.05 23.08 -4.88
CA PRO A 535 20.25 23.04 -4.05
C PRO A 535 20.71 21.60 -3.78
N VAL A 536 22.00 21.46 -3.44
CA VAL A 536 22.66 20.21 -3.02
C VAL A 536 21.77 19.42 -2.06
N ALA A 537 21.71 18.09 -2.22
CA ALA A 537 20.96 17.21 -1.32
C ALA A 537 21.28 17.52 0.14
N SER A 538 20.23 17.73 0.95
CA SER A 538 20.39 18.08 2.36
C SER A 538 21.12 16.96 3.11
N ALA A 539 21.82 17.30 4.19
CA ALA A 539 22.50 16.29 5.03
C ALA A 539 21.53 15.18 5.49
N ALA A 540 20.26 15.51 5.75
CA ALA A 540 19.23 14.54 6.09
C ALA A 540 18.92 13.55 4.95
N GLN A 541 18.87 14.02 3.69
CA GLN A 541 18.66 13.16 2.53
C GLN A 541 19.86 12.24 2.30
N VAL A 542 21.09 12.75 2.43
CA VAL A 542 22.30 11.94 2.31
C VAL A 542 22.38 10.91 3.44
N THR A 543 22.06 11.28 4.68
CA THR A 543 22.01 10.32 5.82
C THR A 543 21.01 9.21 5.55
N LYS A 544 19.82 9.54 5.03
CA LYS A 544 18.81 8.53 4.66
C LYS A 544 19.35 7.55 3.62
N GLY A 545 19.99 8.06 2.55
CA GLY A 545 20.61 7.21 1.53
C GLY A 545 21.69 6.29 2.06
N VAL A 546 22.60 6.82 2.89
CA VAL A 546 23.64 6.02 3.54
C VAL A 546 23.03 4.93 4.43
N HIS A 547 22.00 5.26 5.22
CA HIS A 547 21.28 4.29 6.05
C HIS A 547 20.70 3.14 5.24
N GLU A 548 20.08 3.44 4.09
CA GLU A 548 19.52 2.42 3.19
C GLU A 548 20.61 1.49 2.63
N THR A 549 21.74 2.05 2.20
CA THR A 549 22.88 1.26 1.73
C THR A 549 23.44 0.37 2.84
N LEU A 550 23.61 0.89 4.05
CA LEU A 550 24.10 0.12 5.19
C LEU A 550 23.11 -0.98 5.60
N LEU A 551 21.81 -0.71 5.57
CA LEU A 551 20.77 -1.68 5.86
C LEU A 551 20.79 -2.84 4.85
N GLN A 552 20.90 -2.53 3.55
CA GLN A 552 21.01 -3.54 2.49
C GLN A 552 22.29 -4.38 2.61
N ALA A 553 23.44 -3.72 2.83
CA ALA A 553 24.73 -4.39 3.00
C ALA A 553 24.74 -5.32 4.22
N THR A 554 24.13 -4.88 5.33
CA THR A 554 23.96 -5.69 6.54
C THR A 554 23.08 -6.90 6.25
N ALA A 555 21.94 -6.73 5.59
CA ALA A 555 21.06 -7.84 5.20
C ALA A 555 21.77 -8.86 4.28
N GLN A 556 22.55 -8.40 3.30
CA GLN A 556 23.33 -9.27 2.43
C GLN A 556 24.39 -10.07 3.20
N SER A 557 25.07 -9.44 4.16
CA SER A 557 26.04 -10.14 5.02
C SER A 557 25.37 -11.24 5.85
N LEU A 558 24.14 -11.01 6.33
CA LEU A 558 23.37 -12.03 7.06
C LEU A 558 23.01 -13.23 6.18
N LEU A 559 22.69 -12.99 4.90
CA LEU A 559 22.31 -14.03 3.94
C LEU A 559 23.50 -14.87 3.43
N HIS A 560 24.67 -14.26 3.25
CA HIS A 560 25.85 -14.95 2.72
C HIS A 560 26.37 -16.04 3.68
N ASP A 561 26.36 -15.76 4.99
CA ASP A 561 26.80 -16.71 6.03
C ASP A 561 25.89 -17.95 6.12
N ARG A 562 24.59 -17.83 5.82
CA ARG A 562 23.62 -18.95 5.85
C ARG A 562 23.90 -20.03 4.79
N ARG A 563 24.77 -19.77 3.79
CA ARG A 563 25.10 -20.71 2.71
C ARG A 563 26.42 -21.46 2.92
N GLY A 564 27.14 -21.21 4.02
CA GLY A 564 28.42 -21.86 4.35
C GLY A 564 28.24 -23.29 4.89
N PRO A 565 29.08 -24.28 4.50
CA PRO A 565 28.92 -25.68 4.94
C PRO A 565 29.21 -25.98 6.43
N GLN A 566 29.58 -24.99 7.26
CA GLN A 566 30.15 -25.27 8.59
C GLN A 566 29.79 -24.34 9.76
N GLU A 567 28.95 -23.30 9.61
CA GLU A 567 28.64 -22.42 10.75
C GLU A 567 27.20 -22.66 11.25
N GLY A 568 27.07 -22.97 12.54
CA GLY A 568 25.82 -23.31 13.23
C GLY A 568 24.80 -22.15 13.30
N PRO A 569 23.73 -22.29 14.10
CA PRO A 569 22.47 -21.54 13.94
C PRO A 569 22.68 -20.03 13.95
N GLY A 570 21.82 -19.31 13.22
CA GLY A 570 21.89 -17.86 13.01
C GLY A 570 21.89 -16.98 14.27
N MET A 571 21.71 -17.56 15.47
CA MET A 571 21.74 -16.92 16.77
C MET A 571 22.54 -17.79 17.77
N ILE A 572 23.43 -17.17 18.53
CA ILE A 572 24.30 -17.80 19.53
C ILE A 572 23.59 -17.73 20.88
N LEU A 573 23.33 -18.90 21.46
CA LEU A 573 22.66 -19.03 22.76
C LEU A 573 23.55 -18.51 23.89
N ARG A 574 22.98 -17.78 24.85
CA ARG A 574 23.72 -17.26 26.02
C ARG A 574 24.12 -18.36 27.01
N SER A 575 23.58 -19.56 26.84
CA SER A 575 23.98 -20.77 27.58
C SER A 575 25.30 -21.37 27.09
N ASP A 576 25.81 -20.98 25.92
CA ASP A 576 27.11 -21.42 25.41
C ASP A 576 28.24 -20.79 26.25
N PRO A 577 29.16 -21.58 26.85
CA PRO A 577 30.27 -21.05 27.65
C PRO A 577 31.19 -20.08 26.89
N ARG A 578 31.21 -20.14 25.55
CA ARG A 578 31.97 -19.26 24.66
C ARG A 578 31.08 -18.32 23.86
N PHE A 579 29.84 -18.07 24.30
CA PHE A 579 28.88 -17.26 23.53
C PHE A 579 29.47 -15.88 23.20
N LEU A 580 30.08 -15.19 24.18
CA LEU A 580 30.59 -13.84 23.97
C LEU A 580 31.72 -13.83 22.93
N GLU A 581 32.69 -14.75 23.05
CA GLU A 581 33.81 -14.86 22.11
C GLU A 581 33.32 -15.12 20.67
N LYS A 582 32.38 -16.06 20.49
CA LYS A 582 31.77 -16.37 19.19
C LYS A 582 31.00 -15.17 18.63
N ALA A 583 30.23 -14.49 19.48
CA ALA A 583 29.42 -13.33 19.10
C ALA A 583 30.28 -12.14 18.67
N LEU A 584 31.34 -11.83 19.42
CA LEU A 584 32.29 -10.76 19.09
C LEU A 584 32.93 -11.00 17.72
N LEU A 585 33.44 -12.21 17.47
CA LEU A 585 34.08 -12.55 16.19
C LEU A 585 33.10 -12.50 15.02
N LEU A 586 31.89 -13.06 15.19
CA LEU A 586 30.89 -13.08 14.12
C LEU A 586 30.37 -11.66 13.83
N ALA A 587 30.10 -10.86 14.87
CA ALA A 587 29.67 -9.47 14.72
C ALA A 587 30.74 -8.62 14.02
N ALA A 588 32.01 -8.77 14.39
CA ALA A 588 33.11 -8.07 13.73
C ALA A 588 33.25 -8.43 12.25
N ARG A 589 33.16 -9.73 11.91
CA ARG A 589 33.19 -10.18 10.51
C ARG A 589 32.03 -9.60 9.72
N ARG A 590 30.81 -9.62 10.27
CA ARG A 590 29.62 -9.06 9.62
C ARG A 590 29.70 -7.55 9.43
N ALA A 591 30.20 -6.82 10.42
CA ALA A 591 30.40 -5.37 10.31
C ALA A 591 31.39 -5.02 9.20
N ARG A 592 32.55 -5.70 9.13
CA ARG A 592 33.55 -5.50 8.06
C ARG A 592 33.01 -5.91 6.68
N SER A 593 32.27 -7.02 6.61
CA SER A 593 31.61 -7.48 5.40
C SER A 593 30.59 -6.44 4.89
N ALA A 594 29.76 -5.89 5.78
CA ALA A 594 28.80 -4.84 5.44
C ALA A 594 29.50 -3.56 4.93
N VAL A 595 30.63 -3.17 5.53
CA VAL A 595 31.44 -2.05 5.00
C VAL A 595 31.94 -2.35 3.59
N ALA A 596 32.48 -3.55 3.36
CA ALA A 596 33.01 -3.94 2.05
C ALA A 596 31.91 -4.00 0.97
N THR A 597 30.74 -4.54 1.29
CA THR A 597 29.62 -4.67 0.34
C THR A 597 28.86 -3.36 0.12
N SER A 598 28.88 -2.43 1.08
CA SER A 598 28.18 -1.14 0.95
C SER A 598 28.74 -0.23 -0.16
N GLY A 599 29.98 -0.45 -0.60
CA GLY A 599 30.67 0.48 -1.51
C GLY A 599 31.05 1.83 -0.85
N LEU A 600 30.87 1.98 0.47
CA LEU A 600 31.18 3.20 1.24
C LEU A 600 32.57 3.17 1.89
N GLY A 601 33.40 2.15 1.62
CA GLY A 601 34.63 1.87 2.40
C GLY A 601 35.60 3.05 2.58
N ARG A 602 35.69 3.99 1.63
CA ARG A 602 36.56 5.18 1.75
C ARG A 602 36.00 6.29 2.65
N THR A 603 34.71 6.24 2.96
CA THR A 603 33.98 7.25 3.77
C THR A 603 33.61 6.75 5.16
N VAL A 604 33.78 5.45 5.44
CA VAL A 604 33.46 4.83 6.73
C VAL A 604 34.45 5.28 7.80
N THR A 605 33.93 5.70 8.95
CA THR A 605 34.74 6.01 10.14
C THR A 605 34.80 4.85 11.11
N GLY A 606 35.68 4.90 12.10
CA GLY A 606 35.71 3.89 13.16
C GLY A 606 34.39 3.88 13.94
N HIS A 607 33.75 5.03 14.13
CA HIS A 607 32.42 5.11 14.73
C HIS A 607 31.33 4.48 13.87
N THR A 608 31.43 4.61 12.54
CA THR A 608 30.53 3.89 11.62
C THR A 608 30.69 2.38 11.81
N LEU A 609 31.94 1.90 11.90
CA LEU A 609 32.25 0.48 12.09
C LEU A 609 31.77 -0.04 13.46
N GLU A 610 31.95 0.74 14.52
CA GLU A 610 31.44 0.46 15.87
C GLU A 610 29.91 0.30 15.89
N HIS A 611 29.18 1.20 15.23
CA HIS A 611 27.72 1.09 15.15
C HIS A 611 27.25 -0.11 14.31
N LEU A 612 27.96 -0.44 13.22
CA LEU A 612 27.72 -1.66 12.44
C LEU A 612 28.01 -2.92 13.26
N PHE A 613 29.05 -2.89 14.09
CA PHE A 613 29.37 -3.97 15.03
C PHE A 613 28.25 -4.19 16.04
N CYS A 614 27.75 -3.13 16.69
CA CYS A 614 26.62 -3.21 17.61
C CYS A 614 25.37 -3.78 16.91
N SER A 615 25.07 -3.31 15.70
CA SER A 615 23.98 -3.82 14.87
C SER A 615 24.14 -5.32 14.57
N ALA A 616 25.35 -5.77 14.26
CA ALA A 616 25.61 -7.18 14.00
C ALA A 616 25.54 -8.04 15.28
N LEU A 617 25.94 -7.48 16.42
CA LEU A 617 25.90 -8.13 17.73
C LEU A 617 24.46 -8.45 18.14
N GLU A 618 23.54 -7.50 17.94
CA GLU A 618 22.10 -7.69 18.16
C GLU A 618 21.52 -8.83 17.32
N ALA A 619 22.03 -9.03 16.10
CA ALA A 619 21.55 -10.06 15.18
C ALA A 619 22.17 -11.45 15.44
N VAL A 620 23.18 -11.59 16.31
CA VAL A 620 23.87 -12.86 16.57
C VAL A 620 23.72 -13.37 18.00
N VAL A 621 23.24 -12.56 18.94
CA VAL A 621 23.12 -12.94 20.35
C VAL A 621 21.67 -13.16 20.73
N GLU A 622 21.39 -14.25 21.46
CA GLU A 622 20.09 -14.49 22.05
C GLU A 622 19.76 -13.48 23.16
N GLY A 623 18.58 -12.84 23.06
CA GLY A 623 18.05 -11.95 24.10
C GLY A 623 18.46 -10.49 23.93
N PRO A 624 18.18 -9.63 24.93
CA PRO A 624 18.33 -8.19 24.77
C PRO A 624 19.81 -7.78 24.73
N VAL A 625 20.18 -7.03 23.70
CA VAL A 625 21.44 -6.30 23.61
C VAL A 625 21.10 -4.81 23.64
N SER A 626 21.61 -4.09 24.64
CA SER A 626 21.32 -2.67 24.86
C SER A 626 22.54 -1.83 24.53
N VAL A 627 22.42 -0.97 23.52
CA VAL A 627 23.44 0.01 23.13
C VAL A 627 23.11 1.34 23.79
N LEU A 628 23.79 1.68 24.88
CA LEU A 628 23.40 2.78 25.78
C LEU A 628 23.98 4.13 25.31
N SER A 629 25.30 4.24 25.23
CA SER A 629 25.98 5.47 24.83
C SER A 629 27.40 5.13 24.38
N MET A 630 27.79 5.61 23.19
CA MET A 630 29.17 5.48 22.66
C MET A 630 29.98 6.76 22.86
N SER A 631 29.46 7.69 23.66
CA SER A 631 30.09 8.97 24.00
C SER A 631 30.39 8.98 25.49
N GLN A 632 31.68 8.83 25.86
CA GLN A 632 32.27 8.98 27.21
C GLN A 632 31.27 9.26 28.34
N SER A 633 30.42 8.28 28.67
CA SER A 633 29.40 8.37 29.72
C SER A 633 29.80 7.49 30.90
N ASP A 634 29.11 7.69 32.03
CA ASP A 634 29.24 6.82 33.19
C ASP A 634 28.55 5.45 33.01
N ASP A 635 27.85 5.26 31.88
CA ASP A 635 27.22 3.99 31.47
C ASP A 635 28.12 3.19 30.50
N PRO A 636 28.05 1.84 30.53
CA PRO A 636 28.74 0.97 29.57
C PRO A 636 28.22 1.14 28.15
N ASP A 637 29.08 0.96 27.15
CA ASP A 637 28.69 1.16 25.75
C ASP A 637 27.63 0.13 25.31
N VAL A 638 27.84 -1.14 25.67
CA VAL A 638 26.92 -2.24 25.35
C VAL A 638 26.73 -3.18 26.54
N LEU A 639 25.46 -3.52 26.81
CA LEU A 639 25.04 -4.57 27.74
C LEU A 639 24.36 -5.71 27.00
N ILE A 640 24.73 -6.95 27.34
CA ILE A 640 24.02 -8.15 26.91
C ILE A 640 23.29 -8.73 28.12
N GLY A 641 21.98 -8.96 27.96
CA GLY A 641 21.08 -9.41 29.01
C GLY A 641 20.43 -8.26 29.78
N SER A 642 19.60 -8.63 30.75
CA SER A 642 18.83 -7.73 31.60
C SER A 642 19.10 -8.01 33.08
N GLU A 643 18.65 -7.10 33.95
CA GLU A 643 18.71 -7.30 35.41
C GLU A 643 17.95 -8.53 35.90
N LYS A 644 17.09 -9.13 35.07
CA LYS A 644 16.36 -10.36 35.39
C LYS A 644 17.15 -11.64 35.10
N ASP A 645 18.15 -11.58 34.23
CA ASP A 645 18.95 -12.75 33.85
C ASP A 645 19.95 -13.11 34.95
N ALA A 646 20.44 -14.35 35.02
CA ALA A 646 21.51 -14.64 35.96
C ALA A 646 22.85 -13.99 35.51
N PRO A 647 23.77 -13.60 36.42
CA PRO A 647 25.03 -12.95 36.05
C PRO A 647 25.87 -13.73 35.01
N HIS A 648 25.79 -15.06 35.01
CA HIS A 648 26.49 -15.92 34.03
C HIS A 648 25.94 -15.83 32.60
N GLN A 649 24.78 -15.22 32.39
CA GLN A 649 24.18 -15.00 31.07
C GLN A 649 24.27 -13.53 30.63
N ARG A 650 25.06 -12.72 31.34
CA ARG A 650 25.22 -11.29 31.09
C ARG A 650 26.62 -10.98 30.59
N ALA A 651 26.74 -9.94 29.77
CA ALA A 651 28.02 -9.39 29.37
C ALA A 651 28.02 -7.86 29.38
N VAL A 652 29.18 -7.26 29.67
CA VAL A 652 29.45 -5.82 29.54
C VAL A 652 30.56 -5.63 28.50
N ILE A 653 30.36 -4.72 27.55
CA ILE A 653 31.31 -4.48 26.46
C ILE A 653 31.62 -2.97 26.38
N GLU A 654 32.90 -2.64 26.33
CA GLU A 654 33.41 -1.29 26.06
C GLU A 654 33.96 -1.21 24.63
N LEU A 655 33.55 -0.20 23.87
CA LEU A 655 33.95 0.06 22.49
C LEU A 655 34.87 1.27 22.43
N ARG A 656 36.05 1.13 21.82
CA ARG A 656 36.98 2.26 21.65
C ARG A 656 37.61 2.27 20.26
N LEU A 657 37.79 3.48 19.76
CA LEU A 657 38.66 3.74 18.62
C LEU A 657 40.13 3.58 19.02
N GLU A 658 40.88 2.84 18.23
CA GLU A 658 42.32 2.71 18.42
C GLU A 658 43.03 4.01 17.97
N VAL A 659 43.30 4.89 18.93
CA VAL A 659 44.06 6.14 18.76
C VAL A 659 45.42 6.00 19.46
N ARG A 660 46.46 6.73 19.03
CA ARG A 660 47.81 6.69 19.65
C ARG A 660 47.74 6.92 21.19
N GLY A 661 47.96 5.87 21.98
CA GLY A 661 47.96 5.88 23.45
C GLY A 661 47.61 4.50 24.05
N ASP A 662 47.72 4.33 25.37
CA ASP A 662 47.35 3.08 26.07
C ASP A 662 45.85 3.08 26.43
N VAL A 663 45.01 3.02 25.39
CA VAL A 663 43.53 3.08 25.49
C VAL A 663 42.97 1.86 26.25
N VAL A 664 43.64 0.70 26.12
CA VAL A 664 43.23 -0.56 26.75
C VAL A 664 43.18 -0.42 28.28
N LYS A 665 44.22 0.17 28.88
CA LYS A 665 44.29 0.32 30.34
C LYS A 665 43.17 1.19 30.91
N SER A 666 42.86 2.31 30.25
CA SER A 666 41.73 3.16 30.65
C SER A 666 40.39 2.45 30.52
N SER A 667 40.19 1.68 29.44
CA SER A 667 38.96 0.92 29.22
C SER A 667 38.76 -0.19 30.26
N LEU A 668 39.82 -0.90 30.64
CA LEU A 668 39.73 -1.92 31.69
C LEU A 668 39.29 -1.33 33.03
N THR A 669 39.81 -0.15 33.38
CA THR A 669 39.43 0.53 34.64
C THR A 669 37.97 0.98 34.62
N GLN A 670 37.46 1.41 33.46
CA GLN A 670 36.06 1.80 33.31
C GLN A 670 35.13 0.58 33.33
N LEU A 671 35.49 -0.48 32.59
CA LEU A 671 34.78 -1.75 32.55
C LEU A 671 34.59 -2.34 33.96
N GLU A 672 35.60 -2.24 34.84
CA GLU A 672 35.48 -2.70 36.24
C GLU A 672 34.43 -1.93 37.04
N ARG A 673 34.32 -0.60 36.84
CA ARG A 673 33.27 0.19 37.48
C ARG A 673 31.89 -0.28 37.02
N HIS A 674 31.73 -0.51 35.72
CA HIS A 674 30.47 -0.99 35.16
C HIS A 674 30.12 -2.40 35.63
N LEU A 675 31.09 -3.32 35.72
CA LEU A 675 30.87 -4.66 36.26
C LEU A 675 30.49 -4.67 37.75
N THR A 676 30.87 -3.62 38.49
CA THR A 676 30.45 -3.42 39.88
C THR A 676 29.00 -2.96 39.96
N ALA A 677 28.60 -2.04 39.06
CA ALA A 677 27.22 -1.54 38.99
C ALA A 677 26.25 -2.58 38.39
N PHE A 678 26.71 -3.35 37.41
CA PHE A 678 25.95 -4.39 36.70
C PHE A 678 26.73 -5.71 36.70
N PRO A 679 26.51 -6.57 37.71
CA PRO A 679 27.21 -7.85 37.81
C PRO A 679 26.93 -8.75 36.61
N ALA A 680 27.95 -8.96 35.79
CA ALA A 680 27.97 -9.87 34.65
C ALA A 680 29.16 -10.82 34.79
N ALA A 681 29.10 -12.03 34.25
CA ALA A 681 30.24 -12.96 34.25
C ALA A 681 31.22 -12.68 33.12
N HIS A 682 30.70 -12.23 31.98
CA HIS A 682 31.49 -12.00 30.77
C HIS A 682 31.76 -10.51 30.57
N ALA A 683 32.92 -10.17 30.02
CA ALA A 683 33.30 -8.80 29.77
C ALA A 683 34.22 -8.69 28.56
N ALA A 684 34.12 -7.61 27.80
CA ALA A 684 35.00 -7.38 26.65
C ALA A 684 35.37 -5.91 26.43
N VAL A 685 36.53 -5.70 25.82
CA VAL A 685 36.95 -4.44 25.22
C VAL A 685 37.08 -4.67 23.72
N VAL A 686 36.42 -3.83 22.93
CA VAL A 686 36.47 -3.86 21.46
C VAL A 686 37.25 -2.66 20.98
N LEU A 687 38.32 -2.91 20.24
CA LEU A 687 39.14 -1.91 19.58
C LEU A 687 38.82 -1.89 18.09
N SER A 688 38.44 -0.73 17.59
CA SER A 688 38.10 -0.51 16.19
C SER A 688 39.28 0.17 15.49
N ASP A 689 39.93 -0.52 14.53
CA ASP A 689 41.03 0.04 13.74
C ASP A 689 40.67 0.17 12.25
N LEU A 690 40.62 1.41 11.77
CA LEU A 690 40.40 1.71 10.35
C LEU A 690 41.65 1.48 9.47
N ALA A 691 42.84 1.42 10.06
CA ALA A 691 44.09 1.18 9.34
C ALA A 691 44.31 -0.31 9.03
N ALA A 692 43.55 -1.20 9.67
CA ALA A 692 43.56 -2.63 9.40
C ALA A 692 43.07 -2.90 7.97
N THR A 693 43.96 -3.38 7.11
CA THR A 693 43.63 -3.75 5.71
C THR A 693 42.50 -4.79 5.63
N GLU A 694 41.81 -4.88 4.50
CA GLU A 694 40.72 -5.85 4.25
C GLU A 694 41.11 -7.30 4.61
N ASN A 695 42.40 -7.65 4.54
CA ASN A 695 42.92 -9.00 4.82
C ASN A 695 43.19 -9.31 6.31
N THR A 696 43.07 -8.35 7.21
CA THR A 696 43.31 -8.58 8.64
C THR A 696 42.03 -9.14 9.27
N ALA A 697 42.00 -10.43 9.60
CA ALA A 697 40.83 -11.05 10.21
C ALA A 697 40.64 -10.54 11.67
N PRO A 698 39.39 -10.31 12.13
CA PRO A 698 39.14 -9.97 13.53
C PRO A 698 39.70 -11.04 14.46
N SER A 699 40.35 -10.63 15.55
CA SER A 699 40.96 -11.54 16.51
C SER A 699 40.54 -11.20 17.94
N VAL A 700 40.30 -12.23 18.74
CA VAL A 700 40.02 -12.09 20.17
C VAL A 700 41.20 -12.64 20.98
N GLU A 701 41.69 -11.83 21.91
CA GLU A 701 42.68 -12.19 22.91
C GLU A 701 42.04 -12.22 24.31
N ARG A 702 42.61 -13.00 25.23
CA ARG A 702 42.19 -13.01 26.63
C ARG A 702 43.20 -12.22 27.44
N ILE A 703 42.73 -11.21 28.16
CA ILE A 703 43.54 -10.34 29.00
C ILE A 703 42.99 -10.31 30.42
N GLU A 704 43.81 -9.90 31.37
CA GLU A 704 43.40 -9.72 32.76
C GLU A 704 43.17 -8.24 33.06
N SER A 705 42.04 -7.96 33.72
CA SER A 705 41.77 -6.65 34.32
C SER A 705 42.63 -6.41 35.57
N PRO A 706 42.76 -5.15 36.05
CA PRO A 706 43.47 -4.82 37.29
C PRO A 706 43.07 -5.65 38.53
N THR A 707 41.83 -6.13 38.58
CA THR A 707 41.30 -6.99 39.67
C THR A 707 41.51 -8.49 39.45
N GLY A 708 42.22 -8.90 38.38
CA GLY A 708 42.53 -10.30 38.07
C GLY A 708 41.39 -11.05 37.37
N ARG A 709 40.40 -10.33 36.84
CA ARG A 709 39.28 -10.92 36.08
C ARG A 709 39.64 -11.08 34.60
N GLU A 710 39.27 -12.22 34.00
CA GLU A 710 39.40 -12.47 32.56
C GLU A 710 38.46 -11.54 31.75
N VAL A 711 39.01 -10.87 30.74
CA VAL A 711 38.32 -9.97 29.82
C VAL A 711 38.72 -10.33 28.39
N LEU A 712 37.78 -10.31 27.46
CA LEU A 712 38.07 -10.52 26.03
C LEU A 712 38.47 -9.19 25.37
N LEU A 713 39.59 -9.17 24.66
CA LEU A 713 40.02 -8.04 23.84
C LEU A 713 39.78 -8.39 22.37
N LEU A 714 38.78 -7.79 21.74
CA LEU A 714 38.54 -7.89 20.30
C LEU A 714 39.28 -6.76 19.58
N ARG A 715 40.04 -7.11 18.54
CA ARG A 715 40.57 -6.16 17.56
C ARG A 715 39.83 -6.38 16.24
N MET A 716 39.11 -5.35 15.80
CA MET A 716 38.21 -5.37 14.64
C MET A 716 38.82 -4.66 13.43
#